data_AF-A0A2H3I7Q0-F1
#
_entry.id   AF-A0A2H3I7Q0-F1
#
_cell.length_a   1.000
_cell.length_b   1.000
_cell.length_c   1.000
_cell.angle_alpha   90.00
_cell.angle_beta   90.00
_cell.angle_gamma   90.00
#
_symmetry.space_group_name_H-M   'P 1'
#
loop_
_entity.id
_entity.type
_entity.pdbx_description
1 polymer ?
#
loop_
_entity_poly.entity_id
_entity_poly.type
_entity_poly.pdbx_seq_one_letter_code
_entity_poly.pdbx_strand_id
1 'polypeptide(L)'
;MQYPVARRSDTVEEFRSAQHGVVKVLNPYDWLDNLDGEETKAFMRDQNGLVDQYLFDPALEPAKNKVVAILQSMLGEVVMHEVPKSAGNFYLLRVGGRGQSFSVTFRIEKSRIQDFLTSVNKGSFSETGLTELHNEAEDGQVLISSGISNSGRYWAYNSSIEGSDWGVIRVKDINTREALSDEIHDSKFNTKPESITWLGDLGFFYQYWKPENGGRAAPQLRFHRLGQPQELDELIYENASQQGNCFSARVSQCGEVVFLHQYKSGWESMVYSARVPKNQGGSLDLVFDVQLTDDYSAQWDYIGPSLIGNRNLHLFWTDKDNGHIVGFTPHSSESEVVIAPSETATLKFARLIGSTELLVVRSVDVRDQLQIHSTVGGHHITTLNTKLATVYDASSDIDTNDLFLLEFSFCYPPALWHVDTSEITKSTNNQIQRLQLFSDSLDPQTPLVTQQVFYNSTDGTKIPMFITSEEGRSIGPDTPVLLYVYGGFGISVIPHFRPDILPFIRAFHGVFAVANIRGGGEYGLGWYTGACKENRQRLFDDIKTGVRHLKESLGSSKVILMGESMGGLNCATAIVQDPSLVNAAILNAGAFDVLRLRKSMADDRGKGDVGDPDIPAEFDFIYRWAPLENMEETVYPAILMVTGDKDDVVTFANSGKMAASLQHSTRSQAEAKPVHLRTYANLGHGGNMPILEKAKMWGKLFVEDNAGESWASGYYGVQLLAVPSTDYVLIITIMQLEKASLRDKFIGYMCLSLLLPWLSLVSAVWVLRGLNTYPFKVELLLAYGRWIGILPLSFRRAREQNKDYVGMVKHSKRFAKSKDLLCEEVSREDFRGYWVTRSKDRTNIITILWIHGGGYVQGHPLANVAQCLRIAEVARQHHDCAVDIFALQYDLTPEAVFPKQINQAVAAYRYVLSEPSVSPKHLVLMGSSAGGHLVLSLLYQLSIACIARPGKAVLLYPWVNLNNSGPSVVTNKDKDVLDKSTLDKIVSQLLGPGGRDEFSHLVDFAAPLQRIKSNMSWNEILPATTWITVGGNDIFQSDIAKFTSLARADGSFVELDIVPDVPHGWLEYQDIGESERYLDTAASEDVSSLMPGAELLAKKICEVTA
;
A
#
# COMPACT_ATOMS: atom_id res chain seq x y z
N MET A 1 -23.17 27.35 4.83
CA MET A 1 -22.46 26.43 3.92
C MET A 1 -23.46 25.87 2.91
N GLN A 2 -23.05 25.64 1.66
CA GLN A 2 -23.90 24.99 0.65
C GLN A 2 -23.40 23.55 0.48
N TYR A 3 -24.17 22.58 0.96
CA TYR A 3 -23.87 21.16 0.79
C TYR A 3 -24.20 20.70 -0.64
N PRO A 4 -23.52 19.64 -1.15
CA PRO A 4 -23.92 18.95 -2.37
C PRO A 4 -25.40 18.55 -2.34
N VAL A 5 -26.05 18.60 -3.50
CA VAL A 5 -27.45 18.20 -3.61
C VAL A 5 -27.54 16.68 -3.56
N ALA A 6 -28.13 16.14 -2.49
CA ALA A 6 -28.51 14.73 -2.40
C ALA A 6 -30.01 14.59 -2.70
N ARG A 7 -30.35 13.91 -3.81
CA ARG A 7 -31.76 13.63 -4.15
C ARG A 7 -32.36 12.73 -3.08
N ARG A 8 -33.58 13.05 -2.66
CA ARG A 8 -34.39 12.21 -1.79
C ARG A 8 -35.38 11.40 -2.63
N SER A 9 -35.44 10.09 -2.41
CA SER A 9 -36.50 9.22 -2.94
C SER A 9 -37.64 9.09 -1.93
N ASP A 10 -38.82 8.72 -2.42
CA ASP A 10 -39.97 8.34 -1.59
C ASP A 10 -39.95 6.84 -1.24
N THR A 11 -38.78 6.19 -1.32
CA THR A 11 -38.63 4.77 -1.07
C THR A 11 -38.99 4.45 0.39
N VAL A 12 -39.91 3.50 0.56
CA VAL A 12 -40.38 3.02 1.86
C VAL A 12 -40.19 1.51 1.92
N GLU A 13 -39.58 1.04 2.99
CA GLU A 13 -39.40 -0.38 3.27
C GLU A 13 -40.28 -0.81 4.45
N GLU A 14 -40.75 -2.07 4.41
CA GLU A 14 -41.59 -2.64 5.46
C GLU A 14 -40.78 -3.62 6.31
N PHE A 15 -40.74 -3.36 7.62
CA PHE A 15 -40.15 -4.24 8.62
C PHE A 15 -41.22 -4.83 9.52
N ARG A 16 -40.95 -6.02 10.07
CA ARG A 16 -41.83 -6.64 11.06
C ARG A 16 -41.33 -6.29 12.46
N SER A 17 -42.24 -5.79 13.29
CA SER A 17 -42.06 -5.44 14.69
C SER A 17 -42.88 -6.40 15.55
N ALA A 18 -42.30 -6.90 16.64
CA ALA A 18 -43.04 -7.71 17.60
C ALA A 18 -44.09 -6.89 18.37
N GLN A 19 -43.83 -5.59 18.58
CA GLN A 19 -44.71 -4.67 19.29
C GLN A 19 -45.77 -3.98 18.41
N HIS A 20 -45.44 -3.69 17.15
CA HIS A 20 -46.23 -2.80 16.30
C HIS A 20 -46.71 -3.43 14.98
N GLY A 21 -46.41 -4.70 14.72
CA GLY A 21 -46.81 -5.37 13.49
C GLY A 21 -45.94 -4.93 12.30
N VAL A 22 -46.52 -4.34 11.26
CA VAL A 22 -45.74 -3.84 10.11
C VAL A 22 -45.38 -2.38 10.32
N VAL A 23 -44.08 -2.08 10.30
CA VAL A 23 -43.53 -0.73 10.43
C VAL A 23 -42.97 -0.28 9.09
N LYS A 24 -43.36 0.91 8.64
CA LYS A 24 -42.90 1.52 7.39
C LYS A 24 -41.73 2.47 7.69
N VAL A 25 -40.58 2.21 7.11
CA VAL A 25 -39.34 2.99 7.34
C VAL A 25 -38.91 3.61 6.02
N LEU A 26 -38.66 4.92 6.02
CA LEU A 26 -38.17 5.65 4.85
C LEU A 26 -36.70 5.30 4.57
N ASN A 27 -36.34 5.18 3.28
CA ASN A 27 -34.96 5.06 2.82
C ASN A 27 -34.70 6.10 1.70
N PRO A 28 -34.60 7.39 2.06
CA PRO A 28 -34.59 8.48 1.07
C PRO A 28 -33.33 8.53 0.20
N TYR A 29 -32.29 7.77 0.55
CA TYR A 29 -31.01 7.77 -0.15
C TYR A 29 -30.61 6.36 -0.62
N ASP A 30 -31.61 5.52 -0.91
CA ASP A 30 -31.47 4.15 -1.43
C ASP A 30 -30.57 4.04 -2.67
N TRP A 31 -30.58 5.06 -3.53
CA TRP A 31 -29.75 5.11 -4.74
C TRP A 31 -28.24 5.05 -4.47
N LEU A 32 -27.78 5.42 -3.26
CA LEU A 32 -26.37 5.30 -2.84
C LEU A 32 -25.91 3.84 -2.69
N ASP A 33 -26.84 2.86 -2.66
CA ASP A 33 -26.49 1.43 -2.70
C ASP A 33 -25.89 1.02 -4.06
N ASN A 34 -26.17 1.78 -5.13
CA ASN A 34 -25.58 1.53 -6.45
C ASN A 34 -24.23 2.25 -6.55
N LEU A 35 -23.17 1.60 -6.06
CA LEU A 35 -21.81 2.14 -6.02
C LEU A 35 -21.25 2.47 -7.42
N ASP A 36 -21.67 1.72 -8.44
CA ASP A 36 -21.24 1.94 -9.82
C ASP A 36 -22.04 3.02 -10.55
N GLY A 37 -23.17 3.45 -9.99
CA GLY A 37 -24.05 4.45 -10.57
C GLY A 37 -23.40 5.82 -10.67
N GLU A 38 -23.68 6.54 -11.77
CA GLU A 38 -23.14 7.89 -11.98
C GLU A 38 -23.63 8.90 -10.93
N GLU A 39 -24.85 8.73 -10.39
CA GLU A 39 -25.36 9.59 -9.30
C GLU A 39 -24.49 9.44 -8.04
N THR A 40 -24.16 8.21 -7.66
CA THR A 40 -23.28 7.89 -6.51
C THR A 40 -21.86 8.41 -6.72
N LYS A 41 -21.28 8.18 -7.89
CA LYS A 41 -19.94 8.69 -8.24
C LYS A 41 -19.91 10.22 -8.27
N ALA A 42 -20.96 10.88 -8.75
CA ALA A 42 -21.08 12.32 -8.70
C ALA A 42 -21.14 12.83 -7.26
N PHE A 43 -21.97 12.23 -6.41
CA PHE A 43 -22.04 12.57 -5.00
C PHE A 43 -20.70 12.39 -4.28
N MET A 44 -19.96 11.30 -4.53
CA MET A 44 -18.59 11.11 -4.00
C MET A 44 -17.65 12.25 -4.42
N ARG A 45 -17.65 12.62 -5.71
CA ARG A 45 -16.81 13.70 -6.25
C ARG A 45 -17.15 15.05 -5.62
N ASP A 46 -18.44 15.35 -5.48
CA ASP A 46 -18.90 16.63 -4.93
C ASP A 46 -18.61 16.75 -3.43
N GLN A 47 -18.77 15.67 -2.66
CA GLN A 47 -18.38 15.62 -1.25
C GLN A 47 -16.86 15.81 -1.09
N ASN A 48 -16.06 15.14 -1.91
CA ASN A 48 -14.60 15.33 -1.91
C ASN A 48 -14.21 16.77 -2.26
N GLY A 49 -14.84 17.38 -3.25
CA GLY A 49 -14.62 18.78 -3.62
C GLY A 49 -14.96 19.76 -2.48
N LEU A 50 -16.03 19.49 -1.73
CA LEU A 50 -16.39 20.26 -0.54
C LEU A 50 -15.29 20.17 0.54
N VAL A 51 -14.74 18.98 0.78
CA VAL A 51 -13.64 18.79 1.75
C VAL A 51 -12.37 19.48 1.27
N ASP A 52 -12.01 19.34 0.00
CA ASP A 52 -10.82 20.00 -0.55
C ASP A 52 -10.92 21.52 -0.40
N GLN A 53 -12.10 22.11 -0.64
CA GLN A 53 -12.34 23.52 -0.41
C GLN A 53 -12.22 23.90 1.07
N TYR A 54 -12.76 23.08 1.97
CA TYR A 54 -12.70 23.33 3.42
C TYR A 54 -11.27 23.27 3.97
N LEU A 55 -10.44 22.36 3.46
CA LEU A 55 -9.04 22.17 3.87
C LEU A 55 -8.04 23.04 3.09
N PHE A 56 -8.48 23.71 2.01
CA PHE A 56 -7.70 24.70 1.28
C PHE A 56 -7.74 26.05 2.03
N ASP A 57 -6.98 26.13 3.12
CA ASP A 57 -6.81 27.36 3.89
C ASP A 57 -5.31 27.60 4.19
N PRO A 58 -4.72 28.69 3.68
CA PRO A 58 -3.35 29.08 3.97
C PRO A 58 -3.03 29.23 5.46
N ALA A 59 -4.02 29.55 6.31
CA ALA A 59 -3.83 29.65 7.76
C ALA A 59 -3.48 28.30 8.42
N LEU A 60 -3.70 27.18 7.74
CA LEU A 60 -3.37 25.84 8.22
C LEU A 60 -1.94 25.41 7.90
N GLU A 61 -1.19 26.18 7.11
CA GLU A 61 0.17 25.81 6.68
C GLU A 61 1.18 25.67 7.85
N PRO A 62 1.14 26.52 8.91
CA PRO A 62 1.99 26.32 10.09
C PRO A 62 1.72 24.98 10.81
N ALA A 63 0.44 24.61 10.96
CA ALA A 63 0.06 23.34 11.59
C ALA A 63 0.55 22.15 10.75
N LYS A 64 0.36 22.22 9.42
CA LYS A 64 0.90 21.24 8.48
C LYS A 64 2.41 21.10 8.62
N ASN A 65 3.17 22.20 8.66
CA ASN A 65 4.63 22.17 8.76
C ASN A 65 5.10 21.53 10.07
N LYS A 66 4.48 21.83 11.21
CA LYS A 66 4.78 21.17 12.49
C LYS A 66 4.52 19.66 12.42
N VAL A 67 3.37 19.25 11.88
CA VAL A 67 3.04 17.83 11.71
C VAL A 67 4.03 17.13 10.79
N VAL A 68 4.43 17.75 9.67
CA VAL A 68 5.46 17.16 8.80
C VAL A 68 6.78 16.99 9.56
N ALA A 69 7.21 17.98 10.35
CA ALA A 69 8.43 17.86 11.14
C ALA A 69 8.37 16.71 12.16
N ILE A 70 7.22 16.53 12.84
CA ILE A 70 7.00 15.43 13.78
C ILE A 70 6.96 14.08 13.07
N LEU A 71 6.34 13.99 11.89
CA LEU A 71 6.33 12.74 11.11
C LEU A 71 7.72 12.42 10.56
N GLN A 72 8.47 13.43 10.11
CA GLN A 72 9.84 13.26 9.64
C GLN A 72 10.77 12.75 10.73
N SER A 73 10.56 13.13 12.00
CA SER A 73 11.35 12.57 13.11
C SER A 73 11.09 11.08 13.33
N MET A 74 9.94 10.55 12.90
CA MET A 74 9.61 9.12 13.00
C MET A 74 10.09 8.29 11.81
N LEU A 75 10.35 8.91 10.65
CA LEU A 75 10.66 8.17 9.42
C LEU A 75 11.97 7.38 9.53
N GLY A 76 12.95 7.82 10.32
CA GLY A 76 14.24 7.13 10.47
C GLY A 76 14.20 5.86 11.36
N GLU A 77 13.09 5.63 12.05
CA GLU A 77 13.00 4.66 13.14
C GLU A 77 12.72 3.23 12.66
N VAL A 78 13.15 2.22 13.43
CA VAL A 78 13.04 0.80 13.08
C VAL A 78 11.94 0.11 13.87
N VAL A 79 10.88 -0.35 13.19
CA VAL A 79 9.72 -0.98 13.82
C VAL A 79 9.72 -2.49 13.65
N MET A 80 9.58 -3.24 14.74
CA MET A 80 9.23 -4.66 14.69
C MET A 80 7.72 -4.81 14.64
N HIS A 81 7.21 -5.50 13.62
CA HIS A 81 5.77 -5.77 13.50
C HIS A 81 5.34 -7.05 14.22
N GLU A 82 6.28 -7.98 14.44
CA GLU A 82 6.06 -9.28 15.05
C GLU A 82 7.24 -9.65 15.97
N VAL A 83 7.01 -10.55 16.92
CA VAL A 83 8.10 -11.17 17.69
C VAL A 83 8.96 -12.05 16.77
N PRO A 84 10.28 -12.17 17.01
CA PRO A 84 11.13 -13.10 16.27
C PRO A 84 10.59 -14.54 16.31
N LYS A 85 10.41 -15.17 15.14
CA LYS A 85 9.86 -16.52 15.03
C LYS A 85 10.98 -17.54 14.81
N SER A 86 11.02 -18.59 15.64
CA SER A 86 12.00 -19.67 15.49
C SER A 86 11.76 -20.46 14.21
N ALA A 87 12.83 -20.73 13.47
CA ALA A 87 12.80 -21.42 12.19
C ALA A 87 14.08 -22.24 11.99
N GLY A 88 14.10 -23.47 12.54
CA GLY A 88 15.22 -24.39 12.36
C GLY A 88 16.50 -23.82 13.00
N ASN A 89 17.50 -23.47 12.18
CA ASN A 89 18.72 -22.82 12.65
C ASN A 89 18.64 -21.29 12.73
N PHE A 90 17.50 -20.70 12.39
CA PHE A 90 17.31 -19.26 12.27
C PHE A 90 16.20 -18.72 13.18
N TYR A 91 16.20 -17.41 13.37
CA TYR A 91 15.01 -16.62 13.68
C TYR A 91 14.61 -15.78 12.47
N LEU A 92 13.30 -15.65 12.23
CA LEU A 92 12.74 -14.71 11.25
C LEU A 92 12.28 -13.43 11.96
N LEU A 93 12.68 -12.28 11.42
CA LEU A 93 12.36 -10.95 11.96
C LEU A 93 11.71 -10.10 10.87
N ARG A 94 10.48 -9.64 11.09
CA ARG A 94 9.78 -8.73 10.17
C ARG A 94 9.90 -7.29 10.65
N VAL A 95 10.70 -6.52 9.91
CA VAL A 95 11.13 -5.16 10.25
C VAL A 95 10.53 -4.15 9.28
N GLY A 96 9.91 -3.09 9.78
CA GLY A 96 9.43 -1.94 9.02
C GLY A 96 10.08 -0.63 9.47
N GLY A 97 9.60 0.50 8.92
CA GLY A 97 10.12 1.84 9.20
C GLY A 97 11.29 2.24 8.28
N ARG A 98 12.20 3.09 8.78
CA ARG A 98 13.42 3.55 8.06
C ARG A 98 13.16 4.29 6.73
N GLY A 99 12.03 4.95 6.63
CA GLY A 99 11.61 5.68 5.43
C GLY A 99 11.16 4.75 4.30
N GLN A 100 11.04 3.44 4.55
CA GLN A 100 10.55 2.47 3.59
C GLN A 100 9.02 2.33 3.69
N SER A 101 8.36 2.15 2.55
CA SER A 101 6.91 1.97 2.47
C SER A 101 6.44 0.55 2.78
N PHE A 102 7.36 -0.41 2.79
CA PHE A 102 7.11 -1.84 2.93
C PHE A 102 8.07 -2.46 3.94
N SER A 103 7.64 -3.53 4.60
CA SER A 103 8.48 -4.25 5.56
C SER A 103 9.45 -5.21 4.86
N VAL A 104 10.54 -5.51 5.53
CA VAL A 104 11.52 -6.51 5.13
C VAL A 104 11.57 -7.62 6.18
N THR A 105 11.49 -8.85 5.72
CA THR A 105 11.68 -10.04 6.55
C THR A 105 13.13 -10.49 6.43
N PHE A 106 13.84 -10.48 7.56
CA PHE A 106 15.20 -10.96 7.70
C PHE A 106 15.22 -12.33 8.37
N ARG A 107 16.29 -13.09 8.13
CA ARG A 107 16.70 -14.24 8.93
C ARG A 107 18.01 -13.95 9.64
N ILE A 108 18.16 -14.46 10.86
CA ILE A 108 19.41 -14.47 11.62
C ILE A 108 19.69 -15.87 12.14
N GLU A 109 20.92 -16.33 12.04
CA GLU A 109 21.31 -17.61 12.66
C GLU A 109 21.17 -17.51 14.18
N LYS A 110 20.60 -18.54 14.81
CA LYS A 110 20.43 -18.60 16.28
C LYS A 110 21.75 -18.39 17.03
N SER A 111 22.86 -18.90 16.48
CA SER A 111 24.22 -18.70 17.00
C SER A 111 24.66 -17.24 17.09
N ARG A 112 24.03 -16.35 16.31
CA ARG A 112 24.34 -14.91 16.22
C ARG A 112 23.30 -14.03 16.89
N ILE A 113 22.28 -14.60 17.54
CA ILE A 113 21.24 -13.81 18.18
C ILE A 113 21.81 -12.85 19.23
N GLN A 114 22.83 -13.28 19.98
CA GLN A 114 23.47 -12.44 21.00
C GLN A 114 24.15 -11.20 20.40
N ASP A 115 24.70 -11.28 19.18
CA ASP A 115 25.26 -10.13 18.47
C ASP A 115 24.17 -9.09 18.18
N PHE A 116 23.02 -9.56 17.68
CA PHE A 116 21.85 -8.72 17.41
C PHE A 116 21.34 -8.07 18.70
N LEU A 117 21.09 -8.85 19.75
CA LEU A 117 20.63 -8.34 21.06
C LEU A 117 21.59 -7.27 21.58
N THR A 118 22.90 -7.52 21.56
CA THR A 118 23.91 -6.57 22.03
C THR A 118 23.94 -5.30 21.19
N SER A 119 23.75 -5.41 19.87
CA SER A 119 23.74 -4.24 18.99
C SER A 119 22.55 -3.33 19.25
N VAL A 120 21.36 -3.90 19.38
CA VAL A 120 20.10 -3.16 19.62
C VAL A 120 20.12 -2.49 20.98
N ASN A 121 20.67 -3.13 22.01
CA ASN A 121 20.79 -2.54 23.36
C ASN A 121 21.68 -1.29 23.44
N LYS A 122 22.47 -0.98 22.41
CA LYS A 122 23.27 0.26 22.34
C LYS A 122 22.51 1.42 21.67
N GLY A 123 21.21 1.26 21.40
CA GLY A 123 20.38 2.28 20.77
C GLY A 123 20.63 2.43 19.26
N SER A 124 21.24 1.42 18.63
CA SER A 124 21.46 1.39 17.18
C SER A 124 21.00 0.05 16.62
N PHE A 125 19.98 0.05 15.77
CA PHE A 125 19.67 -1.14 14.99
C PHE A 125 20.82 -1.43 14.02
N SER A 126 21.38 -2.64 14.11
CA SER A 126 22.46 -3.09 13.24
C SER A 126 21.98 -4.22 12.36
N GLU A 127 22.24 -4.11 11.05
CA GLU A 127 22.01 -5.22 10.11
C GLU A 127 23.09 -6.30 10.20
N THR A 128 24.10 -6.13 11.06
CA THR A 128 25.18 -7.11 11.22
C THR A 128 24.61 -8.48 11.61
N GLY A 129 24.80 -9.47 10.72
CA GLY A 129 24.33 -10.84 10.92
C GLY A 129 22.90 -11.10 10.45
N LEU A 130 22.14 -10.06 10.10
CA LEU A 130 20.85 -10.21 9.44
C LEU A 130 21.06 -10.48 7.95
N THR A 131 20.28 -11.41 7.40
CA THR A 131 20.24 -11.70 5.97
C THR A 131 18.81 -11.53 5.48
N GLU A 132 18.59 -10.74 4.44
CA GLU A 132 17.27 -10.57 3.85
C GLU A 132 16.71 -11.91 3.34
N LEU A 133 15.46 -12.23 3.69
CA LEU A 133 14.70 -13.37 3.20
C LEU A 133 13.63 -12.93 2.21
N HIS A 134 12.95 -11.81 2.48
CA HIS A 134 11.94 -11.25 1.58
C HIS A 134 11.72 -9.75 1.83
N ASN A 135 11.61 -8.99 0.75
CA ASN A 135 11.29 -7.58 0.77
C ASN A 135 9.93 -7.36 0.08
N GLU A 136 8.93 -6.89 0.83
CA GLU A 136 7.56 -6.68 0.33
C GLU A 136 7.50 -5.62 -0.80
N ALA A 137 8.52 -4.77 -0.91
CA ALA A 137 8.63 -3.81 -2.02
C ALA A 137 8.90 -4.47 -3.38
N GLU A 138 9.49 -5.67 -3.41
CA GLU A 138 9.75 -6.42 -4.66
C GLU A 138 8.44 -6.83 -5.35
N ASP A 139 7.46 -7.22 -4.54
CA ASP A 139 6.15 -7.67 -5.01
C ASP A 139 5.14 -6.51 -5.06
N GLY A 140 5.42 -5.40 -4.36
CA GLY A 140 4.50 -4.27 -4.19
C GLY A 140 3.26 -4.63 -3.37
N GLN A 141 3.35 -5.67 -2.55
CA GLN A 141 2.24 -6.29 -1.83
C GLN A 141 2.61 -6.43 -0.35
N VAL A 142 1.63 -6.17 0.53
CA VAL A 142 1.84 -6.33 1.98
C VAL A 142 1.61 -7.78 2.37
N LEU A 143 2.51 -8.32 3.19
CA LEU A 143 2.35 -9.64 3.80
C LEU A 143 1.20 -9.61 4.81
N ILE A 144 0.21 -10.49 4.63
CA ILE A 144 -0.97 -10.57 5.49
C ILE A 144 -0.86 -11.73 6.50
N SER A 145 -0.27 -12.85 6.09
CA SER A 145 -0.10 -14.01 6.97
C SER A 145 1.08 -14.88 6.54
N SER A 146 1.65 -15.67 7.44
CA SER A 146 2.71 -16.63 7.10
C SER A 146 2.74 -17.84 8.02
N GLY A 147 3.42 -18.91 7.59
CA GLY A 147 3.64 -20.13 8.36
C GLY A 147 5.01 -20.75 8.07
N ILE A 148 5.63 -21.34 9.08
CA ILE A 148 6.96 -21.97 9.01
C ILE A 148 6.79 -23.49 9.11
N SER A 149 7.51 -24.26 8.28
CA SER A 149 7.48 -25.72 8.31
C SER A 149 8.07 -26.27 9.61
N ASN A 150 7.70 -27.50 10.01
CA ASN A 150 8.13 -28.03 11.31
C ASN A 150 9.66 -28.15 11.43
N SER A 151 10.39 -28.41 10.33
CA SER A 151 11.85 -28.42 10.36
C SER A 151 12.48 -27.03 10.39
N GLY A 152 11.68 -25.99 10.12
CA GLY A 152 12.13 -24.63 9.90
C GLY A 152 12.84 -24.42 8.57
N ARG A 153 12.65 -25.33 7.60
CA ARG A 153 13.26 -25.22 6.27
C ARG A 153 12.45 -24.34 5.32
N TYR A 154 11.12 -24.37 5.38
CA TYR A 154 10.27 -23.64 4.44
C TYR A 154 9.43 -22.58 5.14
N TRP A 155 9.23 -21.47 4.44
CA TRP A 155 8.37 -20.37 4.86
C TRP A 155 7.32 -20.11 3.78
N ALA A 156 6.05 -20.33 4.13
CA ALA A 156 4.92 -19.96 3.30
C ALA A 156 4.40 -18.59 3.74
N TYR A 157 4.20 -17.68 2.80
CA TYR A 157 3.74 -16.31 3.07
C TYR A 157 2.64 -15.91 2.10
N ASN A 158 1.63 -15.22 2.61
CA ASN A 158 0.46 -14.75 1.89
C ASN A 158 0.53 -13.24 1.69
N SER A 159 0.53 -12.79 0.45
CA SER A 159 0.63 -11.37 0.09
C SER A 159 -0.69 -10.84 -0.48
N SER A 160 -1.08 -9.63 -0.07
CA SER A 160 -2.32 -8.96 -0.52
C SER A 160 -2.33 -8.61 -2.00
N ILE A 161 -3.50 -8.74 -2.65
CA ILE A 161 -3.74 -8.28 -4.01
C ILE A 161 -4.35 -6.88 -3.95
N GLU A 162 -3.63 -5.86 -4.40
CA GLU A 162 -4.12 -4.47 -4.48
C GLU A 162 -4.73 -3.92 -3.17
N GLY A 163 -4.21 -4.36 -2.01
CA GLY A 163 -4.72 -3.96 -0.69
C GLY A 163 -6.04 -4.63 -0.27
N SER A 164 -6.47 -5.66 -1.00
CA SER A 164 -7.58 -6.53 -0.63
C SER A 164 -7.20 -7.54 0.45
N ASP A 165 -8.20 -8.06 1.16
CA ASP A 165 -8.07 -9.27 1.99
C ASP A 165 -7.77 -10.52 1.15
N TRP A 166 -8.00 -10.49 -0.17
CA TRP A 166 -7.57 -11.56 -1.07
C TRP A 166 -6.06 -11.55 -1.24
N GLY A 167 -5.45 -12.72 -1.19
CA GLY A 167 -4.02 -12.88 -1.28
C GLY A 167 -3.56 -14.12 -2.02
N VAL A 168 -2.25 -14.16 -2.28
CA VAL A 168 -1.56 -15.27 -2.91
C VAL A 168 -0.52 -15.83 -1.95
N ILE A 169 -0.60 -17.13 -1.67
CA ILE A 169 0.39 -17.83 -0.85
C ILE A 169 1.53 -18.31 -1.74
N ARG A 170 2.77 -18.00 -1.34
CA ARG A 170 4.01 -18.46 -1.97
C ARG A 170 4.93 -19.11 -0.94
N VAL A 171 5.90 -19.90 -1.41
CA VAL A 171 6.85 -20.60 -0.52
C VAL A 171 8.29 -20.26 -0.84
N LYS A 172 9.11 -20.04 0.19
CA LYS A 172 10.57 -19.90 0.10
C LYS A 172 11.28 -20.96 0.96
N ASP A 173 12.41 -21.45 0.49
CA ASP A 173 13.35 -22.20 1.33
C ASP A 173 14.16 -21.18 2.16
N ILE A 174 14.05 -21.28 3.49
CA ILE A 174 14.65 -20.34 4.44
C ILE A 174 16.17 -20.42 4.38
N ASN A 175 16.77 -21.58 4.07
CA ASN A 175 18.21 -21.78 4.04
C ASN A 175 18.85 -21.17 2.79
N THR A 176 18.25 -21.38 1.62
CA THR A 176 18.77 -20.89 0.33
C THR A 176 18.25 -19.48 0.00
N ARG A 177 17.08 -19.11 0.53
CA ARG A 177 16.26 -17.93 0.20
C ARG A 177 15.58 -17.99 -1.17
N GLU A 178 15.67 -19.13 -1.84
CA GLU A 178 15.07 -19.33 -3.15
C GLU A 178 13.55 -19.50 -3.01
N ALA A 179 12.80 -18.87 -3.90
CA ALA A 179 11.37 -19.10 -4.06
C ALA A 179 11.15 -20.46 -4.74
N LEU A 180 10.17 -21.21 -4.25
CA LEU A 180 9.71 -22.43 -4.87
C LEU A 180 8.63 -22.09 -5.92
N SER A 181 8.25 -23.08 -6.73
CA SER A 181 7.23 -22.92 -7.79
C SER A 181 5.80 -22.83 -7.26
N ASP A 182 5.60 -23.08 -5.97
CA ASP A 182 4.32 -23.13 -5.28
C ASP A 182 3.68 -21.74 -5.23
N GLU A 183 2.52 -21.59 -5.90
CA GLU A 183 1.69 -20.39 -5.88
C GLU A 183 0.21 -20.78 -5.72
N ILE A 184 -0.43 -20.30 -4.66
CA ILE A 184 -1.79 -20.69 -4.27
C ILE A 184 -2.66 -19.44 -4.28
N HIS A 185 -3.64 -19.40 -5.17
CA HIS A 185 -4.60 -18.32 -5.35
C HIS A 185 -5.88 -18.55 -4.54
N ASP A 186 -6.79 -17.56 -4.56
CA ASP A 186 -8.10 -17.61 -3.89
C ASP A 186 -8.02 -17.86 -2.37
N SER A 187 -6.92 -17.42 -1.75
CA SER A 187 -6.80 -17.29 -0.31
C SER A 187 -7.35 -15.94 0.10
N LYS A 188 -8.13 -15.90 1.19
CA LYS A 188 -8.56 -14.64 1.81
C LYS A 188 -8.09 -14.62 3.25
N PHE A 189 -7.62 -13.47 3.70
CA PHE A 189 -7.32 -13.25 5.11
C PHE A 189 -8.55 -13.55 5.94
N ASN A 190 -8.47 -14.63 6.72
CA ASN A 190 -9.29 -14.78 7.90
C ASN A 190 -8.54 -14.08 9.03
N THR A 191 -9.21 -13.38 9.93
CA THR A 191 -8.59 -12.51 10.93
C THR A 191 -7.67 -13.24 11.95
N LYS A 192 -7.35 -14.53 11.74
CA LYS A 192 -6.46 -15.33 12.58
C LYS A 192 -5.00 -15.23 12.09
N PRO A 193 -4.01 -15.09 13.00
CA PRO A 193 -2.58 -14.99 12.65
C PRO A 193 -1.98 -16.22 11.95
N GLU A 194 -2.58 -17.41 12.09
CA GLU A 194 -2.04 -18.70 11.62
C GLU A 194 -2.98 -19.34 10.59
N SER A 195 -3.21 -18.63 9.48
CA SER A 195 -4.01 -19.08 8.34
C SER A 195 -3.30 -20.16 7.49
N ILE A 196 -1.99 -20.32 7.67
CA ILE A 196 -1.14 -21.33 7.02
C ILE A 196 -0.51 -22.20 8.10
N THR A 197 -0.88 -23.49 8.13
CA THR A 197 -0.39 -24.43 9.15
C THR A 197 0.28 -25.63 8.50
N TRP A 198 1.54 -25.88 8.83
CA TRP A 198 2.33 -26.95 8.22
C TRP A 198 2.07 -28.33 8.85
N LEU A 199 2.11 -29.36 8.00
CA LEU A 199 2.23 -30.76 8.42
C LEU A 199 3.62 -31.26 8.08
N GLY A 200 4.55 -31.14 9.03
CA GLY A 200 5.95 -31.47 8.76
C GLY A 200 6.54 -30.54 7.69
N ASP A 201 7.27 -31.13 6.76
CA ASP A 201 7.74 -30.48 5.53
C ASP A 201 6.98 -30.96 4.28
N LEU A 202 5.90 -31.73 4.47
CA LEU A 202 5.12 -32.32 3.38
C LEU A 202 4.29 -31.26 2.64
N GLY A 203 3.77 -30.28 3.37
CA GLY A 203 2.79 -29.34 2.87
C GLY A 203 2.08 -28.59 4.01
N PHE A 204 1.08 -27.80 3.68
CA PHE A 204 0.36 -26.97 4.64
C PHE A 204 -1.15 -26.91 4.38
N PHE A 205 -1.89 -26.74 5.46
CA PHE A 205 -3.32 -26.45 5.45
C PHE A 205 -3.54 -24.95 5.23
N TYR A 206 -4.55 -24.61 4.42
CA TYR A 206 -4.98 -23.24 4.18
C TYR A 206 -6.48 -23.18 3.90
N GLN A 207 -7.06 -21.99 4.08
CA GLN A 207 -8.47 -21.74 3.74
C GLN A 207 -8.58 -21.27 2.29
N TYR A 208 -9.29 -22.05 1.47
CA TYR A 208 -9.58 -21.77 0.07
C TYR A 208 -11.00 -21.22 -0.07
N TRP A 209 -11.20 -20.22 -0.91
CA TRP A 209 -12.53 -19.66 -1.20
C TRP A 209 -12.92 -19.95 -2.64
N LYS A 210 -13.89 -20.84 -2.82
CA LYS A 210 -14.33 -21.23 -4.17
C LYS A 210 -14.99 -20.05 -4.89
N PRO A 211 -14.47 -19.56 -6.02
CA PRO A 211 -15.11 -18.48 -6.78
C PRO A 211 -16.48 -18.93 -7.31
N GLU A 212 -17.52 -18.15 -7.08
CA GLU A 212 -18.85 -18.35 -7.68
C GLU A 212 -19.30 -17.13 -8.49
N ASN A 213 -19.93 -17.36 -9.65
CA ASN A 213 -20.46 -16.29 -10.49
C ASN A 213 -21.63 -15.58 -9.80
N GLY A 214 -21.36 -14.42 -9.18
CA GLY A 214 -22.38 -13.57 -8.56
C GLY A 214 -22.94 -14.09 -7.23
N GLY A 215 -22.29 -15.07 -6.60
CA GLY A 215 -22.64 -15.63 -5.28
C GLY A 215 -21.55 -15.38 -4.22
N ARG A 216 -21.81 -15.73 -2.95
CA ARG A 216 -20.78 -15.73 -1.89
C ARG A 216 -19.89 -16.96 -2.05
N ALA A 217 -18.58 -16.75 -2.16
CA ALA A 217 -17.62 -17.85 -2.19
C ALA A 217 -17.76 -18.72 -0.93
N ALA A 218 -17.89 -20.04 -1.11
CA ALA A 218 -17.96 -20.97 0.00
C ALA A 218 -16.52 -21.33 0.46
N PRO A 219 -16.20 -21.20 1.75
CA PRO A 219 -14.88 -21.55 2.25
C PRO A 219 -14.69 -23.07 2.29
N GLN A 220 -13.46 -23.52 2.09
CA GLN A 220 -13.01 -24.90 2.21
C GLN A 220 -11.68 -24.92 2.97
N LEU A 221 -11.46 -25.94 3.80
CA LEU A 221 -10.13 -26.25 4.30
C LEU A 221 -9.44 -27.17 3.30
N ARG A 222 -8.30 -26.76 2.77
CA ARG A 222 -7.51 -27.55 1.83
C ARG A 222 -6.11 -27.81 2.36
N PHE A 223 -5.49 -28.87 1.86
CA PHE A 223 -4.09 -29.20 2.10
C PHE A 223 -3.32 -29.13 0.79
N HIS A 224 -2.33 -28.24 0.77
CA HIS A 224 -1.40 -28.10 -0.33
C HIS A 224 -0.15 -28.95 -0.08
N ARG A 225 0.24 -29.76 -1.05
CA ARG A 225 1.49 -30.55 -1.01
C ARG A 225 2.60 -29.77 -1.70
N LEU A 226 3.73 -29.66 -1.01
CA LEU A 226 4.87 -28.90 -1.51
C LEU A 226 5.37 -29.45 -2.86
N GLY A 227 5.57 -28.56 -3.81
CA GLY A 227 5.99 -28.79 -5.18
C GLY A 227 4.89 -29.28 -6.13
N GLN A 228 3.62 -29.35 -5.69
CA GLN A 228 2.49 -29.72 -6.54
C GLN A 228 1.73 -28.48 -7.02
N PRO A 229 1.08 -28.53 -8.19
CA PRO A 229 0.18 -27.46 -8.62
C PRO A 229 -1.11 -27.42 -7.76
N GLN A 230 -1.65 -26.22 -7.54
CA GLN A 230 -2.81 -25.96 -6.66
C GLN A 230 -4.04 -26.82 -6.99
N GLU A 231 -4.23 -27.18 -8.26
CA GLU A 231 -5.37 -27.99 -8.72
C GLU A 231 -5.39 -29.41 -8.12
N LEU A 232 -4.25 -29.87 -7.59
CA LEU A 232 -4.13 -31.17 -6.91
C LEU A 232 -4.30 -31.07 -5.39
N ASP A 233 -4.58 -29.88 -4.86
CA ASP A 233 -4.78 -29.68 -3.42
C ASP A 233 -5.95 -30.52 -2.90
N GLU A 234 -5.70 -31.20 -1.79
CA GLU A 234 -6.66 -32.11 -1.18
C GLU A 234 -7.72 -31.32 -0.41
N LEU A 235 -9.00 -31.59 -0.67
CA LEU A 235 -10.10 -31.07 0.13
C LEU A 235 -10.14 -31.81 1.47
N ILE A 236 -9.86 -31.10 2.56
CA ILE A 236 -9.80 -31.67 3.91
C ILE A 236 -11.15 -31.57 4.60
N TYR A 237 -11.79 -30.41 4.50
CA TYR A 237 -13.07 -30.18 5.13
C TYR A 237 -13.88 -29.13 4.39
N GLU A 238 -15.18 -29.39 4.24
CA GLU A 238 -16.19 -28.43 3.83
C GLU A 238 -17.49 -28.73 4.56
N ASN A 239 -18.35 -27.71 4.73
CA ASN A 239 -19.68 -27.90 5.29
C ASN A 239 -20.74 -27.23 4.41
N ALA A 240 -21.26 -27.99 3.45
CA ALA A 240 -22.29 -27.50 2.52
C ALA A 240 -23.60 -27.08 3.21
N SER A 241 -23.88 -27.59 4.41
CA SER A 241 -25.10 -27.24 5.17
C SER A 241 -24.98 -25.90 5.93
N GLN A 242 -23.75 -25.39 6.09
CA GLN A 242 -23.45 -24.16 6.84
C GLN A 242 -22.40 -23.33 6.09
N GLN A 243 -22.80 -22.80 4.93
CA GLN A 243 -21.93 -22.09 3.97
C GLN A 243 -21.22 -20.84 4.55
N GLY A 244 -21.66 -20.31 5.71
CA GLY A 244 -21.04 -19.16 6.37
C GLY A 244 -19.88 -19.51 7.33
N ASN A 245 -19.66 -20.79 7.62
CA ASN A 245 -18.61 -21.19 8.56
C ASN A 245 -17.22 -21.12 7.93
N CYS A 246 -16.24 -20.58 8.66
CA CYS A 246 -14.84 -20.63 8.26
C CYS A 246 -14.10 -21.77 8.97
N PHE A 247 -12.94 -22.15 8.46
CA PHE A 247 -12.18 -23.29 8.96
C PHE A 247 -10.70 -22.94 9.13
N SER A 248 -10.08 -23.43 10.19
CA SER A 248 -8.62 -23.44 10.32
C SER A 248 -8.16 -24.79 10.85
N ALA A 249 -6.90 -25.13 10.59
CA ALA A 249 -6.25 -26.31 11.13
C ALA A 249 -5.15 -25.91 12.12
N ARG A 250 -4.91 -26.76 13.12
CA ARG A 250 -3.72 -26.77 13.96
C ARG A 250 -3.10 -28.15 13.94
N VAL A 251 -1.78 -28.23 13.88
CA VAL A 251 -1.07 -29.51 13.86
C VAL A 251 -0.31 -29.66 15.18
N SER A 252 -0.39 -30.83 15.80
CA SER A 252 0.41 -31.11 16.99
C SER A 252 1.91 -31.04 16.66
N GLN A 253 2.74 -30.68 17.63
CA GLN A 253 4.18 -30.50 17.39
C GLN A 253 4.86 -31.77 16.84
N CYS A 254 4.36 -32.96 17.21
CA CYS A 254 4.81 -34.25 16.69
C CYS A 254 4.23 -34.62 15.31
N GLY A 255 3.29 -33.85 14.77
CA GLY A 255 2.65 -34.12 13.48
C GLY A 255 1.68 -35.31 13.48
N GLU A 256 1.27 -35.81 14.64
CA GLU A 256 0.41 -37.00 14.75
C GLU A 256 -1.10 -36.69 14.79
N VAL A 257 -1.47 -35.44 15.11
CA VAL A 257 -2.85 -35.01 15.30
C VAL A 257 -3.08 -33.68 14.60
N VAL A 258 -4.20 -33.55 13.89
CA VAL A 258 -4.71 -32.31 13.32
C VAL A 258 -5.97 -31.91 14.09
N PHE A 259 -6.03 -30.66 14.52
CA PHE A 259 -7.21 -30.06 15.13
C PHE A 259 -7.90 -29.14 14.11
N LEU A 260 -9.14 -29.46 13.77
CA LEU A 260 -10.00 -28.61 12.95
C LEU A 260 -10.75 -27.65 13.87
N HIS A 261 -10.54 -26.35 13.68
CA HIS A 261 -11.39 -25.32 14.24
C HIS A 261 -12.44 -24.95 13.20
N GLN A 262 -13.70 -25.20 13.53
CA GLN A 262 -14.85 -24.74 12.77
C GLN A 262 -15.37 -23.47 13.44
N TYR A 263 -15.37 -22.34 12.74
CA TYR A 263 -15.85 -21.06 13.26
C TYR A 263 -17.26 -20.76 12.76
N LYS A 264 -18.12 -20.33 13.67
CA LYS A 264 -19.45 -19.81 13.33
C LYS A 264 -19.40 -18.30 13.49
N SER A 265 -19.31 -17.59 12.35
CA SER A 265 -19.59 -16.15 12.27
C SER A 265 -19.03 -15.31 13.43
N GLY A 266 -17.72 -15.34 13.64
CA GLY A 266 -17.19 -14.99 14.95
C GLY A 266 -15.77 -15.49 15.19
N TRP A 267 -15.37 -15.48 16.46
CA TRP A 267 -14.15 -16.12 16.93
C TRP A 267 -14.44 -17.42 17.68
N GLU A 268 -15.71 -17.63 18.02
CA GLU A 268 -16.24 -18.83 18.62
C GLU A 268 -16.07 -20.02 17.68
N SER A 269 -15.54 -21.11 18.23
CA SER A 269 -15.19 -22.27 17.43
C SER A 269 -15.52 -23.58 18.11
N MET A 270 -16.01 -24.53 17.31
CA MET A 270 -15.95 -25.94 17.69
C MET A 270 -14.62 -26.53 17.25
N VAL A 271 -14.03 -27.35 18.12
CA VAL A 271 -12.76 -28.03 17.85
C VAL A 271 -12.97 -29.53 17.71
N TYR A 272 -12.46 -30.08 16.62
CA TYR A 272 -12.42 -31.51 16.35
C TYR A 272 -10.97 -31.97 16.20
N SER A 273 -10.69 -33.23 16.51
CA SER A 273 -9.37 -33.83 16.25
C SER A 273 -9.47 -34.97 15.23
N ALA A 274 -8.41 -35.10 14.43
CA ALA A 274 -8.17 -36.22 13.52
C ALA A 274 -6.75 -36.72 13.69
N ARG A 275 -6.56 -38.04 13.59
CA ARG A 275 -5.22 -38.65 13.59
C ARG A 275 -4.62 -38.58 12.19
N VAL A 276 -3.36 -38.17 12.10
CA VAL A 276 -2.62 -38.20 10.83
C VAL A 276 -2.25 -39.65 10.49
N PRO A 277 -2.55 -40.15 9.28
CA PRO A 277 -2.16 -41.49 8.87
C PRO A 277 -0.64 -41.67 8.82
N LYS A 278 -0.18 -42.90 9.09
CA LYS A 278 1.25 -43.24 9.00
C LYS A 278 1.80 -43.19 7.58
N ASN A 279 0.98 -43.47 6.57
CA ASN A 279 1.37 -43.37 5.17
C ASN A 279 0.91 -42.02 4.63
N GLN A 280 1.85 -41.09 4.44
CA GLN A 280 1.58 -39.74 3.98
C GLN A 280 1.87 -39.55 2.47
N GLY A 281 2.22 -40.62 1.76
CA GLY A 281 2.53 -40.59 0.33
C GLY A 281 1.31 -40.56 -0.61
N GLY A 282 0.10 -40.74 -0.06
CA GLY A 282 -1.19 -40.58 -0.74
C GLY A 282 -2.09 -39.60 0.02
N SER A 283 -3.41 -39.66 -0.19
CA SER A 283 -4.42 -38.86 0.51
C SER A 283 -4.22 -38.86 2.04
N LEU A 284 -4.42 -37.72 2.71
CA LEU A 284 -4.36 -37.64 4.16
C LEU A 284 -5.58 -38.27 4.83
N ASP A 285 -6.72 -38.38 4.13
CA ASP A 285 -7.94 -39.08 4.59
C ASP A 285 -8.28 -38.79 6.06
N LEU A 286 -8.20 -37.51 6.47
CA LEU A 286 -8.40 -37.09 7.86
C LEU A 286 -9.87 -37.27 8.26
N VAL A 287 -10.10 -38.01 9.34
CA VAL A 287 -11.44 -38.23 9.92
C VAL A 287 -11.55 -37.46 11.23
N PHE A 288 -12.39 -36.42 11.24
CA PHE A 288 -12.66 -35.55 12.39
C PHE A 288 -13.86 -36.06 13.20
N ASP A 289 -13.77 -37.28 13.75
CA ASP A 289 -14.86 -37.95 14.50
C ASP A 289 -14.84 -37.67 16.01
N VAL A 290 -13.77 -37.09 16.53
CA VAL A 290 -13.65 -36.70 17.94
C VAL A 290 -13.92 -35.21 18.09
N GLN A 291 -15.07 -34.86 18.67
CA GLN A 291 -15.41 -33.50 19.06
C GLN A 291 -14.82 -33.21 20.45
N LEU A 292 -13.97 -32.18 20.55
CA LEU A 292 -13.33 -31.80 21.80
C LEU A 292 -14.16 -30.79 22.60
N THR A 293 -14.92 -29.93 21.94
CA THR A 293 -15.68 -28.83 22.56
C THR A 293 -17.18 -29.01 22.36
N ASP A 294 -18.00 -28.64 23.34
CA ASP A 294 -19.43 -28.91 23.31
C ASP A 294 -20.22 -28.09 22.26
N ASP A 295 -19.86 -26.82 22.08
CA ASP A 295 -20.64 -25.86 21.28
C ASP A 295 -19.80 -24.66 20.81
N TYR A 296 -20.47 -23.67 20.21
CA TYR A 296 -19.92 -22.36 19.80
C TYR A 296 -20.05 -21.29 20.89
N SER A 297 -19.78 -21.62 22.15
CA SER A 297 -19.89 -20.64 23.26
C SER A 297 -18.62 -19.83 23.51
N ALA A 298 -17.49 -20.22 22.92
CA ALA A 298 -16.19 -19.64 23.22
C ALA A 298 -15.20 -19.80 22.05
N GLN A 299 -14.17 -18.96 22.03
CA GLN A 299 -12.99 -19.12 21.22
C GLN A 299 -12.07 -20.18 21.83
N TRP A 300 -11.37 -20.91 20.96
CA TRP A 300 -10.34 -21.87 21.35
C TRP A 300 -9.10 -21.69 20.47
N ASP A 301 -7.91 -21.76 21.08
CA ASP A 301 -6.63 -21.77 20.37
C ASP A 301 -5.68 -22.81 20.96
N TYR A 302 -5.03 -23.57 20.08
CA TYR A 302 -4.08 -24.61 20.46
C TYR A 302 -2.76 -23.99 20.96
N ILE A 303 -2.25 -24.46 22.10
CA ILE A 303 -0.98 -24.01 22.69
C ILE A 303 0.13 -25.01 22.38
N GLY A 304 -0.10 -26.30 22.63
CA GLY A 304 0.93 -27.33 22.49
C GLY A 304 0.69 -28.53 23.41
N PRO A 305 1.49 -29.61 23.25
CA PRO A 305 1.41 -30.77 24.13
C PRO A 305 2.10 -30.49 25.47
N SER A 306 1.61 -31.12 26.54
CA SER A 306 2.27 -31.08 27.84
C SER A 306 1.94 -32.30 28.72
N LEU A 307 2.83 -32.59 29.67
CA LEU A 307 2.67 -33.66 30.64
C LEU A 307 1.99 -33.13 31.90
N ILE A 308 0.72 -33.51 32.10
CA ILE A 308 -0.06 -33.16 33.29
C ILE A 308 -0.23 -34.42 34.15
N GLY A 309 0.49 -34.48 35.27
CA GLY A 309 0.60 -35.70 36.08
C GLY A 309 1.31 -36.82 35.31
N ASN A 310 0.59 -37.89 34.98
CA ASN A 310 1.08 -39.01 34.16
C ASN A 310 0.43 -39.06 32.76
N ARG A 311 -0.29 -38.01 32.34
CA ARG A 311 -1.02 -37.95 31.07
C ARG A 311 -0.41 -36.91 30.14
N ASN A 312 -0.24 -37.28 28.87
CA ASN A 312 0.09 -36.34 27.81
C ASN A 312 -1.20 -35.71 27.30
N LEU A 313 -1.38 -34.42 27.56
CA LEU A 313 -2.54 -33.65 27.13
C LEU A 313 -2.14 -32.60 26.10
N HIS A 314 -3.07 -32.25 25.22
CA HIS A 314 -2.96 -31.11 24.31
C HIS A 314 -3.64 -29.91 24.93
N LEU A 315 -2.87 -28.86 25.20
CA LEU A 315 -3.34 -27.66 25.88
C LEU A 315 -3.99 -26.70 24.89
N PHE A 316 -5.13 -26.15 25.29
CA PHE A 316 -5.86 -25.12 24.57
C PHE A 316 -6.15 -23.96 25.50
N TRP A 317 -5.99 -22.75 24.97
CA TRP A 317 -6.56 -21.55 25.54
C TRP A 317 -8.02 -21.42 25.12
N THR A 318 -8.87 -20.93 26.01
CA THR A 318 -10.22 -20.46 25.70
C THR A 318 -10.50 -19.13 26.37
N ASP A 319 -11.36 -18.30 25.79
CA ASP A 319 -11.86 -17.04 26.37
C ASP A 319 -13.08 -17.24 27.30
N LYS A 320 -13.58 -18.47 27.41
CA LYS A 320 -14.68 -18.84 28.31
C LYS A 320 -14.34 -18.49 29.77
N ASP A 321 -15.31 -17.92 30.48
CA ASP A 321 -15.19 -17.56 31.90
C ASP A 321 -13.97 -16.66 32.23
N ASN A 322 -13.75 -15.58 31.47
CA ASN A 322 -12.56 -14.70 31.54
C ASN A 322 -11.24 -15.40 31.18
N GLY A 323 -11.34 -16.55 30.53
CA GLY A 323 -10.26 -17.27 29.93
C GLY A 323 -9.48 -18.17 30.88
N HIS A 324 -9.24 -19.38 30.39
CA HIS A 324 -8.60 -20.46 31.13
C HIS A 324 -7.91 -21.44 30.17
N ILE A 325 -7.20 -22.43 30.72
CA ILE A 325 -6.44 -23.40 29.92
C ILE A 325 -6.96 -24.80 30.20
N VAL A 326 -7.31 -25.52 29.14
CA VAL A 326 -7.87 -26.86 29.19
C VAL A 326 -6.94 -27.82 28.44
N GLY A 327 -6.64 -28.96 29.04
CA GLY A 327 -5.93 -30.05 28.39
C GLY A 327 -6.90 -31.12 27.89
N PHE A 328 -6.80 -31.49 26.61
CA PHE A 328 -7.59 -32.57 26.01
C PHE A 328 -6.72 -33.78 25.69
N THR A 329 -7.31 -34.97 25.79
CA THR A 329 -6.75 -36.17 25.17
C THR A 329 -7.17 -36.19 23.70
N PRO A 330 -6.29 -36.35 22.71
CA PRO A 330 -6.63 -36.10 21.31
C PRO A 330 -7.51 -37.18 20.66
N HIS A 331 -7.79 -38.28 21.38
CA HIS A 331 -8.54 -39.45 20.89
C HIS A 331 -9.79 -39.73 21.72
N SER A 332 -10.14 -38.82 22.62
CA SER A 332 -11.36 -38.85 23.42
C SER A 332 -11.80 -37.40 23.69
N SER A 333 -13.04 -37.18 24.08
CA SER A 333 -13.48 -35.85 24.54
C SER A 333 -13.11 -35.61 26.02
N GLU A 334 -12.19 -36.39 26.60
CA GLU A 334 -11.77 -36.22 27.99
C GLU A 334 -10.90 -34.98 28.14
N SER A 335 -11.29 -34.11 29.08
CA SER A 335 -10.63 -32.83 29.33
C SER A 335 -10.32 -32.62 30.81
N GLU A 336 -9.33 -31.76 31.08
CA GLU A 336 -8.97 -31.30 32.43
C GLU A 336 -8.66 -29.80 32.40
N VAL A 337 -9.18 -29.04 33.35
CA VAL A 337 -8.80 -27.62 33.52
C VAL A 337 -7.41 -27.56 34.16
N VAL A 338 -6.43 -27.08 33.39
CA VAL A 338 -5.02 -26.98 33.81
C VAL A 338 -4.75 -25.67 34.52
N ILE A 339 -5.31 -24.57 34.00
CA ILE A 339 -5.26 -23.26 34.66
C ILE A 339 -6.69 -22.76 34.75
N ALA A 340 -7.16 -22.51 35.98
CA ALA A 340 -8.52 -22.06 36.24
C ALA A 340 -8.78 -20.63 35.73
N PRO A 341 -10.04 -20.29 35.45
CA PRO A 341 -10.46 -18.91 35.19
C PRO A 341 -10.21 -17.99 36.39
N SER A 342 -10.17 -16.69 36.15
CA SER A 342 -10.05 -15.67 37.20
C SER A 342 -11.30 -14.80 37.27
N GLU A 343 -11.76 -14.50 38.48
CA GLU A 343 -12.90 -13.60 38.69
C GLU A 343 -12.60 -12.14 38.36
N THR A 344 -11.31 -11.74 38.37
CA THR A 344 -10.89 -10.33 38.28
C THR A 344 -9.93 -10.04 37.14
N ALA A 345 -9.49 -11.06 36.39
CA ALA A 345 -8.48 -10.92 35.34
C ALA A 345 -8.81 -11.74 34.10
N THR A 346 -8.64 -11.15 32.92
CA THR A 346 -8.87 -11.83 31.64
C THR A 346 -7.58 -12.54 31.19
N LEU A 347 -7.61 -13.85 30.88
CA LEU A 347 -6.46 -14.53 30.26
C LEU A 347 -6.40 -14.17 28.78
N LYS A 348 -5.38 -13.41 28.37
CA LYS A 348 -5.22 -12.97 26.96
C LYS A 348 -4.69 -14.09 26.08
N PHE A 349 -3.60 -14.73 26.50
CA PHE A 349 -3.01 -15.86 25.80
C PHE A 349 -2.02 -16.59 26.71
N ALA A 350 -1.56 -17.75 26.25
CA ALA A 350 -0.48 -18.50 26.86
C ALA A 350 0.50 -19.07 25.81
N ARG A 351 1.74 -19.33 26.23
CA ARG A 351 2.82 -19.91 25.42
C ARG A 351 3.63 -20.90 26.25
N LEU A 352 3.97 -22.05 25.66
CA LEU A 352 4.99 -22.92 26.24
C LEU A 352 6.35 -22.23 26.13
N ILE A 353 7.10 -22.17 27.22
CA ILE A 353 8.44 -21.52 27.25
C ILE A 353 9.55 -22.48 27.69
N GLY A 354 9.18 -23.72 27.95
CA GLY A 354 10.05 -24.82 28.33
C GLY A 354 9.31 -26.14 28.16
N SER A 355 9.94 -27.23 28.57
CA SER A 355 9.31 -28.56 28.53
C SER A 355 8.18 -28.69 29.56
N THR A 356 8.24 -27.90 30.64
CA THR A 356 7.32 -27.99 31.76
C THR A 356 6.73 -26.64 32.18
N GLU A 357 7.09 -25.56 31.52
CA GLU A 357 6.75 -24.19 31.92
C GLU A 357 5.86 -23.50 30.89
N LEU A 358 4.89 -22.75 31.40
CA LEU A 358 3.92 -22.00 30.60
C LEU A 358 3.95 -20.53 30.99
N LEU A 359 4.18 -19.65 30.03
CA LEU A 359 3.90 -18.23 30.15
C LEU A 359 2.40 -18.00 30.00
N VAL A 360 1.81 -17.31 30.96
CA VAL A 360 0.40 -16.93 31.00
C VAL A 360 0.31 -15.41 31.13
N VAL A 361 -0.33 -14.76 30.16
CA VAL A 361 -0.52 -13.31 30.17
C VAL A 361 -1.96 -13.00 30.55
N ARG A 362 -2.15 -12.34 31.70
CA ARG A 362 -3.46 -11.91 32.19
C ARG A 362 -3.59 -10.40 32.15
N SER A 363 -4.72 -9.90 31.66
CA SER A 363 -5.07 -8.49 31.76
C SER A 363 -5.85 -8.24 33.05
N VAL A 364 -5.34 -7.34 33.89
CA VAL A 364 -6.00 -6.84 35.10
C VAL A 364 -6.23 -5.35 34.88
N ASP A 365 -7.50 -4.95 34.77
CA ASP A 365 -7.88 -3.58 34.43
C ASP A 365 -7.12 -3.06 33.19
N VAL A 366 -7.09 -3.85 32.12
CA VAL A 366 -6.45 -3.51 30.83
C VAL A 366 -4.92 -3.28 30.94
N ARG A 367 -4.29 -3.84 31.97
CA ARG A 367 -2.82 -3.90 32.11
C ARG A 367 -2.37 -5.34 32.27
N ASP A 368 -1.27 -5.68 31.64
CA ASP A 368 -0.87 -7.08 31.56
C ASP A 368 0.06 -7.50 32.69
N GLN A 369 -0.22 -8.66 33.28
CA GLN A 369 0.62 -9.38 34.22
C GLN A 369 1.10 -10.67 33.58
N LEU A 370 2.41 -10.90 33.63
CA LEU A 370 3.05 -12.09 33.08
C LEU A 370 3.31 -13.08 34.22
N GLN A 371 2.70 -14.26 34.11
CA GLN A 371 2.79 -15.32 35.11
C GLN A 371 3.44 -16.55 34.49
N ILE A 372 4.30 -17.21 35.26
CA ILE A 372 4.91 -18.47 34.88
C ILE A 372 4.25 -19.56 35.71
N HIS A 373 3.69 -20.55 35.03
CA HIS A 373 3.01 -21.70 35.64
C HIS A 373 3.72 -22.99 35.27
N SER A 374 3.74 -23.93 36.21
CA SER A 374 4.13 -25.30 35.93
C SER A 374 3.00 -25.99 35.20
N THR A 375 3.31 -26.57 34.06
CA THR A 375 2.41 -27.53 33.41
C THR A 375 2.31 -28.83 34.24
N VAL A 376 3.37 -29.22 34.95
CA VAL A 376 3.33 -30.32 35.91
C VAL A 376 2.57 -29.87 37.17
N GLY A 377 1.26 -30.14 37.19
CA GLY A 377 0.36 -29.86 38.31
C GLY A 377 -0.33 -28.49 38.29
N GLY A 378 -0.21 -27.71 37.20
CA GLY A 378 -0.99 -26.49 36.95
C GLY A 378 -0.78 -25.34 37.96
N HIS A 379 0.29 -25.38 38.76
CA HIS A 379 0.49 -24.40 39.84
C HIS A 379 1.34 -23.22 39.38
N HIS A 380 1.03 -22.06 39.94
CA HIS A 380 1.80 -20.82 39.76
C HIS A 380 3.22 -20.99 40.33
N ILE A 381 4.23 -20.67 39.50
CA ILE A 381 5.65 -20.68 39.90
C ILE A 381 6.05 -19.27 40.37
N THR A 382 5.86 -18.27 39.51
CA THR A 382 6.25 -16.89 39.79
C THR A 382 5.50 -15.90 38.89
N THR A 383 5.46 -14.63 39.30
CA THR A 383 4.98 -13.51 38.48
C THR A 383 6.18 -12.64 38.11
N LEU A 384 6.35 -12.36 36.82
CA LEU A 384 7.42 -11.50 36.36
C LEU A 384 7.11 -10.05 36.77
N ASN A 385 8.00 -9.45 37.58
CA ASN A 385 7.89 -8.05 37.97
C ASN A 385 8.40 -7.17 36.82
N THR A 386 7.49 -6.68 36.00
CA THR A 386 7.83 -5.89 34.80
C THR A 386 7.16 -4.52 34.85
N LYS A 387 7.77 -3.52 34.21
CA LYS A 387 7.12 -2.23 33.94
C LYS A 387 6.34 -2.23 32.62
N LEU A 388 6.10 -3.42 32.03
CA LEU A 388 5.45 -3.55 30.74
C LEU A 388 4.04 -2.96 30.80
N ALA A 389 3.67 -2.16 29.80
CA ALA A 389 2.32 -1.63 29.68
C ALA A 389 1.34 -2.71 29.20
N THR A 390 1.61 -3.29 28.03
CA THR A 390 0.76 -4.30 27.40
C THR A 390 1.62 -5.24 26.55
N VAL A 391 1.48 -6.55 26.75
CA VAL A 391 2.13 -7.55 25.89
C VAL A 391 1.19 -7.88 24.74
N TYR A 392 1.63 -7.56 23.53
CA TYR A 392 0.88 -7.85 22.31
C TYR A 392 1.06 -9.30 21.88
N ASP A 393 2.30 -9.77 21.81
CA ASP A 393 2.64 -11.14 21.41
C ASP A 393 3.90 -11.63 22.11
N ALA A 394 4.08 -12.95 22.11
CA ALA A 394 5.23 -13.64 22.66
C ALA A 394 5.61 -14.87 21.82
N SER A 395 6.91 -15.05 21.61
CA SER A 395 7.49 -16.25 21.00
C SER A 395 8.60 -16.80 21.88
N SER A 396 8.75 -18.12 21.85
CA SER A 396 9.78 -18.83 22.61
C SER A 396 10.51 -19.82 21.74
N ASP A 397 11.74 -20.10 22.13
CA ASP A 397 12.55 -21.18 21.59
C ASP A 397 13.13 -21.99 22.74
N ILE A 398 12.63 -23.22 22.88
CA ILE A 398 12.99 -24.12 23.98
C ILE A 398 14.45 -24.59 23.84
N ASP A 399 14.97 -24.72 22.62
CA ASP A 399 16.32 -25.25 22.39
C ASP A 399 17.39 -24.23 22.78
N THR A 400 17.11 -22.93 22.60
CA THR A 400 18.02 -21.85 22.96
C THR A 400 17.68 -21.18 24.30
N ASN A 401 16.53 -21.50 24.90
CA ASN A 401 15.97 -20.84 26.09
C ASN A 401 15.65 -19.35 25.87
N ASP A 402 15.34 -18.95 24.63
CA ASP A 402 14.97 -17.57 24.33
C ASP A 402 13.45 -17.37 24.48
N LEU A 403 13.05 -16.28 25.13
CA LEU A 403 11.68 -15.77 25.13
C LEU A 403 11.70 -14.32 24.68
N PHE A 404 10.96 -14.03 23.61
CA PHE A 404 10.74 -12.69 23.10
C PHE A 404 9.33 -12.21 23.44
N LEU A 405 9.21 -10.96 23.86
CA LEU A 405 7.93 -10.30 24.16
C LEU A 405 7.86 -8.99 23.39
N LEU A 406 6.75 -8.75 22.70
CA LEU A 406 6.48 -7.46 22.04
C LEU A 406 5.53 -6.63 22.89
N GLU A 407 6.00 -5.49 23.37
CA GLU A 407 5.26 -4.57 24.21
C GLU A 407 4.68 -3.42 23.38
N PHE A 408 3.41 -3.10 23.62
CA PHE A 408 2.77 -1.90 23.09
C PHE A 408 2.49 -0.87 24.20
N SER A 409 2.53 0.41 23.83
CA SER A 409 2.33 1.56 24.70
C SER A 409 1.70 2.72 23.92
N PHE A 410 0.96 3.61 24.58
CA PHE A 410 0.52 4.86 23.95
C PHE A 410 1.66 5.88 23.80
N CYS A 411 2.71 5.77 24.62
CA CYS A 411 3.75 6.79 24.71
C CYS A 411 4.91 6.60 23.73
N TYR A 412 5.16 5.36 23.28
CA TYR A 412 6.32 5.02 22.46
C TYR A 412 6.00 3.85 21.52
N PRO A 413 6.71 3.75 20.36
CA PRO A 413 6.56 2.64 19.41
C PRO A 413 6.77 1.25 20.04
N PRO A 414 6.31 0.16 19.40
CA PRO A 414 6.45 -1.20 19.94
C PRO A 414 7.87 -1.53 20.43
N ALA A 415 8.01 -2.03 21.66
CA ALA A 415 9.31 -2.39 22.23
C ALA A 415 9.47 -3.90 22.29
N LEU A 416 10.59 -4.41 21.80
CA LEU A 416 10.93 -5.84 21.90
C LEU A 416 11.67 -6.08 23.21
N TRP A 417 11.34 -7.17 23.89
CA TRP A 417 12.00 -7.61 25.11
C TRP A 417 12.50 -9.04 24.95
N HIS A 418 13.62 -9.34 25.60
CA HIS A 418 14.22 -10.68 25.62
C HIS A 418 14.39 -11.16 27.05
N VAL A 419 14.14 -12.45 27.25
CA VAL A 419 14.27 -13.15 28.52
C VAL A 419 14.94 -14.51 28.26
N ASP A 420 16.00 -14.81 29.01
CA ASP A 420 16.57 -16.16 29.08
C ASP A 420 15.71 -17.00 30.04
N THR A 421 15.00 -17.99 29.50
CA THR A 421 14.07 -18.81 30.26
C THR A 421 14.77 -19.73 31.26
N SER A 422 16.05 -20.03 31.07
CA SER A 422 16.84 -20.87 31.97
C SER A 422 17.18 -20.18 33.30
N GLU A 423 17.04 -18.86 33.37
CA GLU A 423 17.32 -18.05 34.56
C GLU A 423 16.05 -17.63 35.33
N ILE A 424 14.86 -17.79 34.73
CA ILE A 424 13.55 -17.41 35.32
C ILE A 424 13.32 -18.07 36.68
N THR A 425 13.76 -19.31 36.88
CA THR A 425 13.58 -20.05 38.14
C THR A 425 14.74 -19.88 39.12
N LYS A 426 15.87 -19.29 38.71
CA LYS A 426 17.13 -19.24 39.49
C LYS A 426 17.39 -17.88 40.13
N SER A 427 16.94 -16.79 39.52
CA SER A 427 17.22 -15.44 40.00
C SER A 427 15.99 -14.81 40.66
N THR A 428 16.17 -14.13 41.79
CA THR A 428 15.16 -13.24 42.38
C THR A 428 15.01 -11.92 41.61
N ASN A 429 15.81 -11.72 40.55
CA ASN A 429 15.98 -10.45 39.86
C ASN A 429 15.64 -10.55 38.36
N ASN A 430 14.72 -11.46 38.00
CA ASN A 430 14.08 -11.68 36.68
C ASN A 430 14.59 -10.71 35.60
N GLN A 431 15.78 -10.97 35.04
CA GLN A 431 16.43 -10.05 34.11
C GLN A 431 15.68 -10.08 32.77
N ILE A 432 14.65 -9.25 32.67
CA ILE A 432 13.93 -9.01 31.43
C ILE A 432 14.57 -7.80 30.79
N GLN A 433 15.22 -8.01 29.65
CA GLN A 433 15.97 -6.98 28.97
C GLN A 433 15.09 -6.33 27.90
N ARG A 434 14.83 -5.03 28.04
CA ARG A 434 14.26 -4.23 26.96
C ARG A 434 15.30 -4.02 25.88
N LEU A 435 14.98 -4.41 24.65
CA LEU A 435 15.82 -4.14 23.50
C LEU A 435 15.44 -2.75 22.96
N GLN A 436 16.39 -1.83 23.01
CA GLN A 436 16.20 -0.46 22.54
C GLN A 436 16.25 -0.39 21.00
N LEU A 437 15.17 -0.83 20.34
CA LEU A 437 15.03 -0.75 18.87
C LEU A 437 14.85 0.69 18.37
N PHE A 438 14.45 1.59 19.26
CA PHE A 438 14.11 2.98 19.00
C PHE A 438 14.74 3.90 20.04
N SER A 439 14.96 5.16 19.68
CA SER A 439 15.18 6.19 20.69
C SER A 439 13.99 6.23 21.66
N ASP A 440 14.26 6.27 22.97
CA ASP A 440 13.21 6.44 24.00
C ASP A 440 12.46 7.77 23.85
N SER A 441 12.97 8.68 23.03
CA SER A 441 12.36 9.96 22.77
C SER A 441 12.35 10.28 21.28
N LEU A 442 11.16 10.22 20.67
CA LEU A 442 10.86 10.87 19.38
C LEU A 442 10.98 12.41 19.47
N ASP A 443 11.16 12.94 20.69
CA ASP A 443 11.70 14.28 21.06
C ASP A 443 12.16 14.25 22.55
N PRO A 444 13.46 14.45 22.87
CA PRO A 444 14.00 14.36 24.24
C PRO A 444 13.53 15.43 25.21
N GLN A 445 12.88 16.52 24.74
CA GLN A 445 12.60 17.67 25.61
C GLN A 445 11.39 17.48 26.53
N THR A 446 10.39 16.67 26.14
CA THR A 446 9.21 16.41 26.99
C THR A 446 8.63 15.02 26.68
N PRO A 447 8.66 14.06 27.61
CA PRO A 447 8.11 12.73 27.38
C PRO A 447 6.57 12.74 27.37
N LEU A 448 5.98 11.69 26.77
CA LEU A 448 4.55 11.42 26.91
C LEU A 448 4.28 10.60 28.16
N VAL A 449 3.19 10.91 28.85
CA VAL A 449 2.72 10.18 30.03
C VAL A 449 1.28 9.72 29.81
N THR A 450 0.98 8.51 30.26
CA THR A 450 -0.37 7.95 30.28
C THR A 450 -0.79 7.70 31.71
N GLN A 451 -1.97 8.19 32.09
CA GLN A 451 -2.66 7.82 33.31
C GLN A 451 -3.89 6.97 32.99
N GLN A 452 -4.26 6.09 33.92
CA GLN A 452 -5.52 5.36 33.86
C GLN A 452 -6.45 5.89 34.94
N VAL A 453 -7.69 6.14 34.54
CA VAL A 453 -8.77 6.57 35.43
C VAL A 453 -9.97 5.65 35.24
N PHE A 454 -10.94 5.76 36.15
CA PHE A 454 -12.21 5.05 36.07
C PHE A 454 -13.35 6.05 36.25
N TYR A 455 -14.40 5.89 35.44
CA TYR A 455 -15.64 6.64 35.58
C TYR A 455 -16.82 5.68 35.71
N ASN A 456 -17.92 6.15 36.30
CA ASN A 456 -19.12 5.34 36.44
C ASN A 456 -20.05 5.57 35.24
N SER A 457 -20.55 4.48 34.67
CA SER A 457 -21.68 4.52 33.73
C SER A 457 -23.00 4.82 34.46
N THR A 458 -24.08 4.98 33.70
CA THR A 458 -25.43 5.29 34.22
C THR A 458 -25.96 4.23 35.20
N ASP A 459 -25.54 2.98 35.04
CA ASP A 459 -25.90 1.85 35.91
C ASP A 459 -24.88 1.58 37.04
N GLY A 460 -23.87 2.46 37.21
CA GLY A 460 -22.84 2.34 38.23
C GLY A 460 -21.66 1.44 37.85
N THR A 461 -21.67 0.84 36.66
CA THR A 461 -20.52 0.07 36.16
C THR A 461 -19.29 0.97 36.03
N LYS A 462 -18.14 0.54 36.56
CA LYS A 462 -16.88 1.28 36.41
C LYS A 462 -16.26 0.99 35.05
N ILE A 463 -16.02 2.03 34.27
CA ILE A 463 -15.41 1.95 32.93
C ILE A 463 -13.97 2.49 33.00
N PRO A 464 -12.96 1.73 32.52
CA PRO A 464 -11.58 2.21 32.44
C PRO A 464 -11.43 3.26 31.32
N MET A 465 -10.55 4.23 31.56
CA MET A 465 -10.12 5.17 30.54
C MET A 465 -8.63 5.48 30.69
N PHE A 466 -7.90 5.43 29.59
CA PHE A 466 -6.53 5.93 29.52
C PHE A 466 -6.52 7.37 29.02
N ILE A 467 -5.66 8.21 29.59
CA ILE A 467 -5.48 9.61 29.21
C ILE A 467 -3.99 9.85 29.01
N THR A 468 -3.60 10.24 27.81
CA THR A 468 -2.22 10.43 27.38
C THR A 468 -1.98 11.88 26.96
N SER A 469 -0.90 12.49 27.48
CA SER A 469 -0.50 13.87 27.17
C SER A 469 1.01 14.06 27.34
N GLU A 470 1.51 15.24 27.00
CA GLU A 470 2.87 15.66 27.37
C GLU A 470 3.00 15.80 28.89
N GLU A 471 4.12 15.34 29.45
CA GLU A 471 4.39 15.43 30.90
C GLU A 471 4.45 16.90 31.36
N GLY A 472 3.83 17.19 32.51
CA GLY A 472 3.86 18.52 33.12
C GLY A 472 3.05 19.60 32.38
N ARG A 473 2.33 19.25 31.30
CA ARG A 473 1.51 20.20 30.55
C ARG A 473 0.25 20.59 31.32
N SER A 474 -0.01 21.90 31.42
CA SER A 474 -1.28 22.40 31.96
C SER A 474 -2.44 22.13 31.00
N ILE A 475 -3.51 21.55 31.52
CA ILE A 475 -4.77 21.29 30.80
C ILE A 475 -5.81 22.30 31.28
N GLY A 476 -6.62 22.83 30.35
CA GLY A 476 -7.67 23.81 30.65
C GLY A 476 -8.78 23.85 29.60
N PRO A 477 -9.69 24.84 29.68
CA PRO A 477 -10.93 24.90 28.88
C PRO A 477 -10.73 24.79 27.37
N ASP A 478 -9.60 25.28 26.86
CA ASP A 478 -9.26 25.30 25.44
C ASP A 478 -8.40 24.13 24.97
N THR A 479 -7.99 23.22 25.86
CA THR A 479 -7.13 22.09 25.49
C THR A 479 -7.95 21.07 24.69
N PRO A 480 -7.61 20.77 23.42
CA PRO A 480 -8.38 19.81 22.65
C PRO A 480 -8.18 18.40 23.19
N VAL A 481 -9.28 17.68 23.41
CA VAL A 481 -9.28 16.28 23.89
C VAL A 481 -9.86 15.40 22.80
N LEU A 482 -9.09 14.41 22.35
CA LEU A 482 -9.54 13.39 21.40
C LEU A 482 -9.88 12.11 22.15
N LEU A 483 -11.17 11.80 22.30
CA LEU A 483 -11.66 10.58 22.92
C LEU A 483 -11.92 9.52 21.84
N TYR A 484 -11.12 8.46 21.84
CA TYR A 484 -11.30 7.28 21.01
C TYR A 484 -12.15 6.22 21.71
N VAL A 485 -13.10 5.64 20.97
CA VAL A 485 -13.92 4.51 21.41
C VAL A 485 -14.11 3.48 20.28
N TYR A 486 -14.23 2.21 20.66
CA TYR A 486 -14.59 1.11 19.76
C TYR A 486 -15.89 0.43 20.20
N GLY A 487 -15.84 -0.48 21.19
CA GLY A 487 -17.02 -1.12 21.77
C GLY A 487 -17.79 -2.05 20.83
N GLY A 488 -17.20 -3.20 20.50
CA GLY A 488 -17.85 -4.23 19.69
C GLY A 488 -16.95 -5.44 19.44
N PHE A 489 -17.58 -6.53 19.02
CA PHE A 489 -17.00 -7.82 18.61
C PHE A 489 -16.11 -8.50 19.66
N GLY A 490 -16.20 -8.09 20.93
CA GLY A 490 -15.30 -8.54 21.99
C GLY A 490 -13.86 -8.04 21.82
N ILE A 491 -13.62 -7.02 20.99
CA ILE A 491 -12.28 -6.49 20.75
C ILE A 491 -11.89 -5.56 21.90
N SER A 492 -10.82 -5.92 22.62
CA SER A 492 -10.22 -5.08 23.66
C SER A 492 -9.41 -3.94 23.03
N VAL A 493 -9.69 -2.69 23.43
CA VAL A 493 -8.87 -1.54 23.01
C VAL A 493 -7.67 -1.41 23.94
N ILE A 494 -6.58 -2.09 23.58
CA ILE A 494 -5.35 -2.08 24.37
C ILE A 494 -4.48 -0.83 24.09
N PRO A 495 -3.59 -0.46 25.03
CA PRO A 495 -2.50 0.48 24.77
C PRO A 495 -1.74 0.11 23.49
N HIS A 496 -1.78 1.00 22.50
CA HIS A 496 -1.05 0.85 21.25
C HIS A 496 -0.59 2.21 20.74
N PHE A 497 0.63 2.23 20.20
CA PHE A 497 1.21 3.48 19.71
C PHE A 497 0.56 3.85 18.39
N ARG A 498 -0.10 5.00 18.36
CA ARG A 498 -0.70 5.55 17.15
C ARG A 498 0.17 6.68 16.59
N PRO A 499 1.01 6.41 15.57
CA PRO A 499 1.85 7.45 14.98
C PRO A 499 1.02 8.57 14.36
N ASP A 500 -0.22 8.29 13.97
CA ASP A 500 -1.14 9.31 13.49
C ASP A 500 -1.68 10.22 14.61
N ILE A 501 -1.71 9.79 15.88
CA ILE A 501 -2.18 10.61 17.00
C ILE A 501 -1.06 11.43 17.64
N LEU A 502 0.20 11.00 17.52
CA LEU A 502 1.33 11.74 18.10
C LEU A 502 1.38 13.22 17.63
N PRO A 503 1.15 13.56 16.35
CA PRO A 503 1.06 14.96 15.92
C PRO A 503 -0.09 15.74 16.56
N PHE A 504 -1.21 15.10 16.91
CA PHE A 504 -2.29 15.77 17.65
C PHE A 504 -1.79 16.22 19.03
N ILE A 505 -1.12 15.32 19.76
CA ILE A 505 -0.58 15.63 21.08
C ILE A 505 0.51 16.72 20.99
N ARG A 506 1.45 16.58 20.05
CA ARG A 506 2.62 17.47 19.97
C ARG A 506 2.36 18.82 19.30
N ALA A 507 1.66 18.83 18.16
CA ALA A 507 1.46 20.07 17.41
C ALA A 507 0.32 20.94 17.98
N PHE A 508 -0.66 20.30 18.63
CA PHE A 508 -1.85 20.97 19.18
C PHE A 508 -1.89 20.97 20.70
N HIS A 509 -0.86 20.42 21.37
CA HIS A 509 -0.84 20.20 22.82
C HIS A 509 -2.12 19.51 23.31
N GLY A 510 -2.62 18.57 22.50
CA GLY A 510 -3.86 17.87 22.75
C GLY A 510 -3.71 16.72 23.74
N VAL A 511 -4.84 16.28 24.27
CA VAL A 511 -4.95 15.12 25.16
C VAL A 511 -5.62 13.98 24.40
N PHE A 512 -4.98 12.82 24.36
CA PHE A 512 -5.56 11.62 23.77
C PHE A 512 -6.15 10.72 24.84
N ALA A 513 -7.45 10.44 24.76
CA ALA A 513 -8.14 9.58 25.70
C ALA A 513 -8.70 8.34 24.98
N VAL A 514 -8.68 7.19 25.66
CA VAL A 514 -9.24 5.92 25.17
C VAL A 514 -10.17 5.38 26.24
N ALA A 515 -11.45 5.23 25.93
CA ALA A 515 -12.40 4.62 26.85
C ALA A 515 -12.65 3.16 26.50
N ASN A 516 -12.40 2.27 27.46
CA ASN A 516 -12.62 0.84 27.36
C ASN A 516 -14.08 0.48 27.69
N ILE A 517 -15.00 0.98 26.86
CA ILE A 517 -16.45 0.81 27.05
C ILE A 517 -16.89 -0.66 26.90
N ARG A 518 -18.10 -0.99 27.38
CA ARG A 518 -18.70 -2.32 27.18
C ARG A 518 -18.94 -2.62 25.70
N GLY A 519 -19.03 -3.92 25.38
CA GLY A 519 -18.99 -4.42 24.00
C GLY A 519 -17.59 -4.79 23.52
N GLY A 520 -16.53 -4.32 24.20
CA GLY A 520 -15.17 -4.82 24.04
C GLY A 520 -14.90 -6.11 24.83
N GLY A 521 -13.65 -6.58 24.83
CA GLY A 521 -13.21 -7.82 25.50
C GLY A 521 -12.39 -7.60 26.78
N GLU A 522 -12.32 -6.37 27.30
CA GLU A 522 -11.39 -5.99 28.37
C GLU A 522 -11.57 -6.83 29.63
N TYR A 523 -12.82 -7.11 30.00
CA TYR A 523 -13.20 -7.97 31.12
C TYR A 523 -13.87 -9.27 30.64
N GLY A 524 -13.45 -9.79 29.49
CA GLY A 524 -13.91 -11.07 28.94
C GLY A 524 -15.30 -11.05 28.32
N LEU A 525 -15.84 -12.25 28.05
CA LEU A 525 -17.08 -12.46 27.30
C LEU A 525 -18.32 -11.77 27.94
N GLY A 526 -18.35 -11.66 29.28
CA GLY A 526 -19.42 -10.95 29.98
C GLY A 526 -19.43 -9.44 29.71
N TRP A 527 -18.26 -8.84 29.50
CA TRP A 527 -18.12 -7.42 29.15
C TRP A 527 -18.61 -7.13 27.73
N TYR A 528 -18.31 -8.05 26.80
CA TYR A 528 -18.76 -8.00 25.42
C TYR A 528 -20.29 -8.13 25.33
N THR A 529 -20.82 -9.27 25.80
CA THR A 529 -22.25 -9.58 25.71
C THR A 529 -23.12 -8.63 26.55
N GLY A 530 -22.56 -8.03 27.60
CA GLY A 530 -23.21 -7.06 28.47
C GLY A 530 -23.69 -5.78 27.78
N ALA A 531 -23.24 -5.50 26.56
CA ALA A 531 -23.71 -4.39 25.72
C ALA A 531 -24.02 -4.78 24.26
N CYS A 532 -24.30 -6.06 23.99
CA CYS A 532 -24.78 -6.51 22.68
C CYS A 532 -26.32 -6.48 22.60
N LYS A 533 -26.86 -6.52 21.37
CA LYS A 533 -28.29 -6.67 21.07
C LYS A 533 -29.18 -5.72 21.88
N GLU A 534 -30.13 -6.23 22.66
CA GLU A 534 -31.05 -5.44 23.46
C GLU A 534 -30.36 -4.58 24.53
N ASN A 535 -29.11 -4.89 24.88
CA ASN A 535 -28.33 -4.17 25.88
C ASN A 535 -27.46 -3.04 25.29
N ARG A 536 -27.48 -2.81 23.97
CA ARG A 536 -26.62 -1.80 23.32
C ARG A 536 -26.70 -0.40 23.90
N GLN A 537 -27.84 0.01 24.47
CA GLN A 537 -27.94 1.34 25.08
C GLN A 537 -26.86 1.59 26.14
N ARG A 538 -26.41 0.54 26.84
CA ARG A 538 -25.37 0.62 27.86
C ARG A 538 -24.03 1.16 27.32
N LEU A 539 -23.62 0.76 26.12
CA LEU A 539 -22.36 1.26 25.56
C LEU A 539 -22.47 2.74 25.14
N PHE A 540 -23.64 3.20 24.68
CA PHE A 540 -23.84 4.62 24.36
C PHE A 540 -23.84 5.45 25.65
N ASP A 541 -24.38 4.91 26.74
CA ASP A 541 -24.33 5.51 28.06
C ASP A 541 -22.89 5.57 28.58
N ASP A 542 -22.07 4.52 28.38
CA ASP A 542 -20.64 4.53 28.70
C ASP A 542 -19.91 5.66 27.96
N ILE A 543 -20.16 5.84 26.66
CA ILE A 543 -19.59 6.94 25.87
C ILE A 543 -19.98 8.30 26.46
N LYS A 544 -21.27 8.50 26.74
CA LYS A 544 -21.79 9.79 27.22
C LYS A 544 -21.24 10.14 28.61
N THR A 545 -21.19 9.20 29.54
CA THR A 545 -20.62 9.44 30.87
C THR A 545 -19.11 9.63 30.80
N GLY A 546 -18.41 8.94 29.89
CA GLY A 546 -16.98 9.13 29.64
C GLY A 546 -16.65 10.54 29.13
N VAL A 547 -17.44 11.07 28.18
CA VAL A 547 -17.29 12.46 27.70
C VAL A 547 -17.52 13.47 28.84
N ARG A 548 -18.57 13.28 29.65
CA ARG A 548 -18.84 14.18 30.80
C ARG A 548 -17.70 14.12 31.83
N HIS A 549 -17.22 12.92 32.13
CA HIS A 549 -16.09 12.74 33.04
C HIS A 549 -14.83 13.47 32.54
N LEU A 550 -14.50 13.40 31.25
CA LEU A 550 -13.37 14.14 30.69
C LEU A 550 -13.54 15.65 30.82
N LYS A 551 -14.73 16.18 30.49
CA LYS A 551 -15.02 17.62 30.62
C LYS A 551 -14.87 18.10 32.07
N GLU A 552 -15.34 17.31 33.03
CA GLU A 552 -15.29 17.64 34.46
C GLU A 552 -13.87 17.49 35.05
N SER A 553 -13.20 16.38 34.77
CA SER A 553 -11.90 16.02 35.37
C SER A 553 -10.72 16.79 34.78
N LEU A 554 -10.73 17.04 33.46
CA LEU A 554 -9.68 17.78 32.78
C LEU A 554 -9.99 19.28 32.70
N GLY A 555 -11.25 19.68 32.94
CA GLY A 555 -11.68 21.06 32.79
C GLY A 555 -11.67 21.56 31.35
N SER A 556 -11.57 20.66 30.36
CA SER A 556 -11.61 21.00 28.93
C SER A 556 -13.04 21.03 28.39
N SER A 557 -13.35 22.06 27.60
CA SER A 557 -14.63 22.18 26.91
C SER A 557 -14.57 21.74 25.44
N LYS A 558 -13.40 21.33 24.93
CA LYS A 558 -13.14 21.00 23.51
C LYS A 558 -12.88 19.51 23.33
N VAL A 559 -13.96 18.71 23.37
CA VAL A 559 -13.89 17.25 23.21
C VAL A 559 -14.27 16.86 21.77
N ILE A 560 -13.45 15.99 21.18
CA ILE A 560 -13.66 15.32 19.90
C ILE A 560 -13.95 13.85 20.17
N LEU A 561 -15.04 13.34 19.61
CA LEU A 561 -15.30 11.90 19.63
C LEU A 561 -14.74 11.23 18.38
N MET A 562 -13.98 10.16 18.53
CA MET A 562 -13.39 9.42 17.43
C MET A 562 -13.75 7.94 17.51
N GLY A 563 -14.18 7.38 16.38
CA GLY A 563 -14.46 5.95 16.27
C GLY A 563 -14.22 5.44 14.85
N GLU A 564 -13.85 4.17 14.75
CA GLU A 564 -13.56 3.48 13.50
C GLU A 564 -14.43 2.21 13.41
N SER A 565 -14.96 1.88 12.24
CA SER A 565 -15.84 0.71 12.01
C SER A 565 -17.04 0.70 12.98
N MET A 566 -17.20 -0.33 13.81
CA MET A 566 -18.22 -0.38 14.87
C MET A 566 -18.14 0.82 15.83
N GLY A 567 -16.92 1.30 16.15
CA GLY A 567 -16.71 2.52 16.92
C GLY A 567 -17.29 3.75 16.22
N GLY A 568 -17.21 3.82 14.88
CA GLY A 568 -17.83 4.88 14.09
C GLY A 568 -19.36 4.90 14.27
N LEU A 569 -20.02 3.74 14.17
CA LEU A 569 -21.45 3.58 14.44
C LEU A 569 -21.81 4.01 15.88
N ASN A 570 -21.03 3.58 16.85
CA ASN A 570 -21.28 3.87 18.26
C ASN A 570 -21.16 5.37 18.57
N CYS A 571 -20.12 6.02 18.05
CA CYS A 571 -19.94 7.45 18.13
C CYS A 571 -21.08 8.23 17.48
N ALA A 572 -21.45 7.85 16.24
CA ALA A 572 -22.57 8.48 15.53
C ALA A 572 -23.87 8.35 16.31
N THR A 573 -24.16 7.17 16.86
CA THR A 573 -25.37 6.94 17.64
C THR A 573 -25.39 7.79 18.91
N ALA A 574 -24.27 7.87 19.65
CA ALA A 574 -24.18 8.72 20.84
C ALA A 574 -24.42 10.21 20.51
N ILE A 575 -23.92 10.68 19.36
CA ILE A 575 -24.12 12.05 18.86
C ILE A 575 -25.56 12.28 18.39
N VAL A 576 -26.18 11.29 17.74
CA VAL A 576 -27.60 11.36 17.34
C VAL A 576 -28.50 11.48 18.56
N GLN A 577 -28.20 10.73 19.62
CA GLN A 577 -28.96 10.78 20.88
C GLN A 577 -28.67 12.04 21.73
N ASP A 578 -27.49 12.65 21.60
CA ASP A 578 -27.11 13.88 22.30
C ASP A 578 -26.21 14.76 21.41
N PRO A 579 -26.80 15.62 20.55
CA PRO A 579 -26.05 16.48 19.63
C PRO A 579 -25.11 17.47 20.33
N SER A 580 -25.35 17.76 21.61
CA SER A 580 -24.56 18.70 22.42
C SER A 580 -23.36 18.04 23.11
N LEU A 581 -23.23 16.71 23.00
CA LEU A 581 -22.28 15.90 23.74
C LEU A 581 -20.83 16.34 23.51
N VAL A 582 -20.47 16.65 22.27
CA VAL A 582 -19.10 16.98 21.84
C VAL A 582 -19.06 18.19 20.91
N ASN A 583 -17.87 18.74 20.70
CA ASN A 583 -17.68 19.87 19.79
C ASN A 583 -17.53 19.39 18.34
N ALA A 584 -16.88 18.23 18.18
CA ALA A 584 -16.63 17.61 16.89
C ALA A 584 -16.58 16.07 16.98
N ALA A 585 -16.66 15.41 15.83
CA ALA A 585 -16.46 13.97 15.70
C ALA A 585 -15.72 13.57 14.41
N ILE A 586 -14.91 12.52 14.52
CA ILE A 586 -14.20 11.88 13.41
C ILE A 586 -14.65 10.41 13.34
N LEU A 587 -15.34 10.05 12.26
CA LEU A 587 -15.99 8.75 12.10
C LEU A 587 -15.43 8.03 10.88
N ASN A 588 -14.64 6.97 11.07
CA ASN A 588 -14.03 6.23 9.97
C ASN A 588 -14.80 4.94 9.68
N ALA A 589 -15.15 4.70 8.41
CA ALA A 589 -15.74 3.46 7.89
C ALA A 589 -16.89 2.88 8.74
N GLY A 590 -17.78 3.74 9.25
CA GLY A 590 -18.83 3.33 10.19
C GLY A 590 -20.01 2.62 9.53
N ALA A 591 -20.50 1.55 10.15
CA ALA A 591 -21.65 0.75 9.69
C ALA A 591 -22.99 1.40 10.09
N PHE A 592 -23.30 2.56 9.52
CA PHE A 592 -24.43 3.41 9.96
C PHE A 592 -25.83 2.89 9.58
N ASP A 593 -25.98 2.08 8.53
CA ASP A 593 -27.28 1.60 8.03
C ASP A 593 -27.65 0.23 8.63
N VAL A 594 -27.96 0.25 9.94
CA VAL A 594 -28.14 -0.96 10.77
C VAL A 594 -29.39 -1.78 10.38
N LEU A 595 -30.44 -1.15 9.85
CA LEU A 595 -31.62 -1.90 9.40
C LEU A 595 -31.38 -2.64 8.08
N ARG A 596 -30.36 -2.23 7.30
CA ARG A 596 -30.10 -2.76 5.96
C ARG A 596 -28.73 -3.45 5.86
N LEU A 597 -28.25 -3.96 7.01
CA LEU A 597 -27.04 -4.78 7.16
C LEU A 597 -26.98 -6.00 6.22
N ARG A 598 -28.10 -6.39 5.60
CA ARG A 598 -28.16 -7.42 4.56
C ARG A 598 -27.14 -7.19 3.41
N LYS A 599 -26.67 -5.95 3.20
CA LYS A 599 -25.72 -5.58 2.11
C LYS A 599 -24.29 -5.17 2.56
N SER A 600 -24.03 -4.94 3.85
CA SER A 600 -22.71 -4.57 4.40
C SER A 600 -22.59 -4.98 5.87
N MET A 601 -21.42 -5.45 6.34
CA MET A 601 -21.28 -6.24 7.58
C MET A 601 -22.16 -7.49 7.64
N ALA A 602 -22.47 -8.06 6.48
CA ALA A 602 -23.46 -9.11 6.30
C ALA A 602 -22.98 -10.52 6.71
N ASP A 603 -22.02 -10.61 7.63
CA ASP A 603 -21.68 -11.85 8.33
C ASP A 603 -22.56 -11.99 9.60
N ASP A 604 -22.71 -13.21 10.13
CA ASP A 604 -23.53 -13.35 11.35
C ASP A 604 -22.83 -12.76 12.59
N ARG A 605 -21.57 -12.29 12.47
CA ARG A 605 -20.83 -11.62 13.55
C ARG A 605 -21.45 -10.25 13.84
N GLY A 606 -21.72 -9.46 12.79
CA GLY A 606 -22.48 -8.21 12.90
C GLY A 606 -23.82 -8.41 13.59
N LYS A 607 -24.57 -9.45 13.19
CA LYS A 607 -25.87 -9.81 13.79
C LYS A 607 -25.77 -10.27 15.24
N GLY A 608 -24.71 -10.98 15.61
CA GLY A 608 -24.44 -11.37 17.00
C GLY A 608 -24.32 -10.16 17.94
N ASP A 609 -23.72 -9.08 17.42
CA ASP A 609 -23.43 -7.86 18.17
C ASP A 609 -24.60 -6.85 18.17
N VAL A 610 -25.16 -6.55 16.99
CA VAL A 610 -26.22 -5.53 16.82
C VAL A 610 -27.65 -6.08 16.79
N GLY A 611 -27.83 -7.36 16.46
CA GLY A 611 -29.11 -7.99 16.16
C GLY A 611 -29.43 -8.13 14.67
N ASP A 612 -30.42 -8.96 14.34
CA ASP A 612 -30.96 -9.17 13.00
C ASP A 612 -32.32 -8.44 12.84
N PRO A 613 -32.41 -7.40 12.00
CA PRO A 613 -33.65 -6.64 11.81
C PRO A 613 -34.78 -7.45 11.16
N ASP A 614 -34.51 -8.66 10.68
CA ASP A 614 -35.53 -9.57 10.14
C ASP A 614 -36.27 -10.35 11.23
N ILE A 615 -35.69 -10.39 12.43
CA ILE A 615 -36.31 -10.99 13.61
C ILE A 615 -37.15 -9.90 14.29
N PRO A 616 -38.49 -10.04 14.37
CA PRO A 616 -39.35 -8.93 14.80
C PRO A 616 -39.07 -8.38 16.20
N ALA A 617 -38.62 -9.23 17.11
CA ALA A 617 -38.23 -8.81 18.47
C ALA A 617 -36.89 -8.08 18.49
N GLU A 618 -35.97 -8.41 17.58
CA GLU A 618 -34.67 -7.74 17.49
C GLU A 618 -34.78 -6.39 16.76
N PHE A 619 -35.62 -6.32 15.71
CA PHE A 619 -35.99 -5.06 15.07
C PHE A 619 -36.42 -3.99 16.09
N ASP A 620 -37.27 -4.36 17.06
CA ASP A 620 -37.81 -3.42 18.05
C ASP A 620 -36.74 -2.76 18.93
N PHE A 621 -35.62 -3.43 19.22
CA PHE A 621 -34.51 -2.78 19.92
C PHE A 621 -33.56 -2.07 18.96
N ILE A 622 -33.30 -2.59 17.76
CA ILE A 622 -32.43 -1.93 16.77
C ILE A 622 -33.02 -0.56 16.39
N TYR A 623 -34.32 -0.54 16.08
CA TYR A 623 -35.03 0.66 15.64
C TYR A 623 -35.00 1.80 16.67
N ARG A 624 -34.85 1.50 17.97
CA ARG A 624 -34.80 2.51 19.05
C ARG A 624 -33.51 3.32 19.08
N TRP A 625 -32.41 2.79 18.54
CA TRP A 625 -31.11 3.46 18.61
C TRP A 625 -30.43 3.64 17.25
N ALA A 626 -30.92 3.00 16.19
CA ALA A 626 -30.32 3.11 14.86
C ALA A 626 -30.22 4.59 14.42
N PRO A 627 -29.02 5.08 14.06
CA PRO A 627 -28.77 6.52 13.92
C PRO A 627 -29.48 7.14 12.70
N LEU A 628 -29.68 6.40 11.61
CA LEU A 628 -30.37 6.92 10.43
C LEU A 628 -31.87 7.14 10.68
N GLU A 629 -32.47 6.30 11.52
CA GLU A 629 -33.89 6.32 11.84
C GLU A 629 -34.25 7.27 12.99
N ASN A 630 -33.28 7.69 13.80
CA ASN A 630 -33.49 8.50 15.01
C ASN A 630 -32.90 9.91 14.91
N MET A 631 -32.55 10.39 13.71
CA MET A 631 -31.99 11.72 13.50
C MET A 631 -33.08 12.81 13.52
N GLU A 632 -32.79 13.93 14.17
CA GLU A 632 -33.70 15.07 14.28
C GLU A 632 -33.19 16.30 13.51
N GLU A 633 -34.09 17.22 13.13
CA GLU A 633 -33.70 18.51 12.53
C GLU A 633 -33.13 19.45 13.61
N THR A 634 -31.83 19.34 13.86
CA THR A 634 -31.12 20.11 14.90
C THR A 634 -29.68 20.46 14.50
N VAL A 635 -28.97 21.19 15.36
CA VAL A 635 -27.55 21.49 15.19
C VAL A 635 -26.73 20.32 15.73
N TYR A 636 -26.12 19.56 14.81
CA TYR A 636 -25.15 18.52 15.12
C TYR A 636 -23.74 19.12 15.33
N PRO A 637 -22.81 18.40 16.00
CA PRO A 637 -21.42 18.83 16.11
C PRO A 637 -20.74 18.88 14.73
N ALA A 638 -19.54 19.45 14.65
CA ALA A 638 -18.75 19.36 13.43
C ALA A 638 -18.37 17.89 13.19
N ILE A 639 -18.72 17.31 12.04
CA ILE A 639 -18.50 15.89 11.77
C ILE A 639 -17.65 15.74 10.52
N LEU A 640 -16.62 14.89 10.62
CA LEU A 640 -15.96 14.34 9.44
C LEU A 640 -16.11 12.82 9.41
N MET A 641 -16.66 12.33 8.30
CA MET A 641 -16.69 10.92 7.94
C MET A 641 -15.62 10.60 6.91
N VAL A 642 -15.04 9.40 7.01
CA VAL A 642 -14.06 8.85 6.08
C VAL A 642 -14.48 7.47 5.64
N THR A 643 -14.27 7.17 4.36
CA THR A 643 -14.49 5.82 3.81
C THR A 643 -13.63 5.61 2.55
N GLY A 644 -13.51 4.37 2.11
CA GLY A 644 -12.85 3.98 0.86
C GLY A 644 -13.87 3.53 -0.18
N ASP A 645 -13.57 3.73 -1.46
CA ASP A 645 -14.42 3.25 -2.57
C ASP A 645 -14.29 1.73 -2.83
N LYS A 646 -13.30 1.08 -2.22
CA LYS A 646 -13.06 -0.38 -2.25
C LYS A 646 -13.29 -1.06 -0.91
N ASP A 647 -13.91 -0.39 0.05
CA ASP A 647 -14.30 -1.01 1.32
C ASP A 647 -15.43 -2.03 1.09
N ASP A 648 -15.09 -3.31 1.12
CA ASP A 648 -16.00 -4.44 0.94
C ASP A 648 -16.57 -4.98 2.27
N VAL A 649 -16.10 -4.47 3.42
CA VAL A 649 -16.60 -4.80 4.75
C VAL A 649 -17.74 -3.85 5.13
N VAL A 650 -17.48 -2.54 5.06
CA VAL A 650 -18.44 -1.45 5.27
C VAL A 650 -18.46 -0.55 4.04
N THR A 651 -19.33 -0.89 3.10
CA THR A 651 -19.43 -0.16 1.84
C THR A 651 -19.68 1.34 2.04
N PHE A 652 -19.20 2.13 1.08
CA PHE A 652 -19.41 3.58 1.00
C PHE A 652 -20.86 4.01 1.29
N ALA A 653 -21.85 3.20 0.87
CA ALA A 653 -23.27 3.50 1.03
C ALA A 653 -23.63 3.88 2.49
N ASN A 654 -23.01 3.24 3.49
CA ASN A 654 -23.22 3.57 4.90
C ASN A 654 -22.85 5.03 5.18
N SER A 655 -21.62 5.41 4.85
CA SER A 655 -21.10 6.75 5.09
C SER A 655 -21.81 7.80 4.23
N GLY A 656 -22.14 7.46 2.98
CA GLY A 656 -22.89 8.32 2.07
C GLY A 656 -24.28 8.66 2.61
N LYS A 657 -25.06 7.64 3.04
CA LYS A 657 -26.40 7.83 3.60
C LYS A 657 -26.35 8.64 4.90
N MET A 658 -25.40 8.34 5.78
CA MET A 658 -25.22 9.09 7.03
C MET A 658 -24.89 10.57 6.76
N ALA A 659 -23.97 10.85 5.82
CA ALA A 659 -23.62 12.20 5.42
C ALA A 659 -24.82 12.96 4.83
N ALA A 660 -25.54 12.34 3.89
CA ALA A 660 -26.72 12.95 3.27
C ALA A 660 -27.83 13.23 4.30
N SER A 661 -28.03 12.34 5.28
CA SER A 661 -28.98 12.53 6.37
C SER A 661 -28.56 13.68 7.30
N LEU A 662 -27.33 13.68 7.81
CA LEU A 662 -26.82 14.75 8.67
C LEU A 662 -26.86 16.13 8.00
N GLN A 663 -26.40 16.20 6.75
CA GLN A 663 -26.43 17.44 5.96
C GLN A 663 -27.87 17.93 5.75
N HIS A 664 -28.81 17.01 5.51
CA HIS A 664 -30.22 17.36 5.40
C HIS A 664 -30.81 17.89 6.71
N SER A 665 -30.53 17.22 7.83
CA SER A 665 -31.08 17.55 9.14
C SER A 665 -30.57 18.89 9.69
N THR A 666 -29.34 19.29 9.33
CA THR A 666 -28.74 20.54 9.83
C THR A 666 -28.89 21.73 8.88
N ARG A 667 -29.22 21.53 7.59
CA ARG A 667 -29.18 22.60 6.56
C ARG A 667 -30.05 23.84 6.86
N SER A 668 -31.14 23.67 7.61
CA SER A 668 -32.10 24.73 7.95
C SER A 668 -31.70 25.51 9.20
N GLN A 669 -30.65 25.09 9.90
CA GLN A 669 -30.23 25.69 11.16
C GLN A 669 -29.25 26.84 10.93
N ALA A 670 -29.50 27.99 11.57
CA ALA A 670 -28.65 29.18 11.42
C ALA A 670 -27.22 28.96 11.93
N GLU A 671 -27.05 28.07 12.92
CA GLU A 671 -25.77 27.73 13.57
C GLU A 671 -25.22 26.38 13.10
N ALA A 672 -25.60 25.93 11.90
CA ALA A 672 -25.16 24.64 11.35
C ALA A 672 -23.63 24.53 11.29
N LYS A 673 -23.11 23.48 11.92
CA LYS A 673 -21.68 23.12 11.89
C LYS A 673 -21.35 22.26 10.66
N PRO A 674 -20.09 22.23 10.21
CA PRO A 674 -19.70 21.49 9.02
C PRO A 674 -19.89 19.97 9.19
N VAL A 675 -20.53 19.35 8.20
CA VAL A 675 -20.62 17.89 8.04
C VAL A 675 -19.97 17.49 6.72
N HIS A 676 -18.86 16.78 6.82
CA HIS A 676 -18.00 16.43 5.70
C HIS A 676 -17.84 14.92 5.53
N LEU A 677 -17.72 14.47 4.27
CA LEU A 677 -17.43 13.09 3.90
C LEU A 677 -16.25 13.07 2.93
N ARG A 678 -15.20 12.35 3.30
CA ARG A 678 -14.02 12.12 2.46
C ARG A 678 -13.98 10.67 1.99
N THR A 679 -13.92 10.47 0.67
CA THR A 679 -13.82 9.16 0.04
C THR A 679 -12.46 9.02 -0.64
N TYR A 680 -11.72 7.97 -0.30
CA TYR A 680 -10.44 7.66 -0.94
C TYR A 680 -10.59 6.60 -2.02
N ALA A 681 -9.94 6.83 -3.15
CA ALA A 681 -9.87 5.86 -4.24
C ALA A 681 -8.89 4.73 -3.91
N ASN A 682 -9.25 3.49 -4.26
CA ASN A 682 -8.50 2.26 -4.04
C ASN A 682 -8.15 2.03 -2.56
N LEU A 683 -9.04 2.44 -1.66
CA LEU A 683 -8.88 2.24 -0.22
C LEU A 683 -9.87 1.18 0.28
N GLY A 684 -9.36 0.11 0.90
CA GLY A 684 -10.16 -0.92 1.57
C GLY A 684 -10.53 -0.57 3.02
N HIS A 685 -11.08 -1.53 3.77
CA HIS A 685 -11.62 -1.30 5.12
C HIS A 685 -10.57 -0.83 6.14
N GLY A 686 -9.36 -1.38 6.09
CA GLY A 686 -8.24 -1.01 6.97
C GLY A 686 -7.56 0.32 6.60
N GLY A 687 -8.04 0.99 5.56
CA GLY A 687 -7.49 2.23 5.08
C GLY A 687 -7.71 3.40 6.02
N ASN A 688 -6.71 4.27 6.15
CA ASN A 688 -6.77 5.41 7.05
C ASN A 688 -6.67 6.73 6.27
N MET A 689 -7.29 7.78 6.81
CA MET A 689 -7.10 9.13 6.28
C MET A 689 -5.63 9.55 6.42
N PRO A 690 -5.00 10.16 5.38
CA PRO A 690 -3.66 10.72 5.45
C PRO A 690 -3.53 11.69 6.64
N ILE A 691 -2.46 11.52 7.41
CA ILE A 691 -2.22 12.27 8.66
C ILE A 691 -2.22 13.79 8.42
N LEU A 692 -1.74 14.24 7.27
CA LEU A 692 -1.74 15.66 6.90
C LEU A 692 -3.15 16.24 6.76
N GLU A 693 -4.13 15.47 6.27
CA GLU A 693 -5.52 15.90 6.23
C GLU A 693 -6.13 15.92 7.63
N LYS A 694 -5.88 14.89 8.45
CA LYS A 694 -6.28 14.88 9.88
C LYS A 694 -5.74 16.11 10.62
N ALA A 695 -4.47 16.45 10.40
CA ALA A 695 -3.84 17.61 11.01
C ALA A 695 -4.47 18.94 10.58
N LYS A 696 -4.73 19.11 9.28
CA LYS A 696 -5.44 20.30 8.78
C LYS A 696 -6.82 20.42 9.39
N MET A 697 -7.54 19.30 9.55
CA MET A 697 -8.83 19.30 10.21
C MET A 697 -8.74 19.63 11.70
N TRP A 698 -7.79 19.08 12.45
CA TRP A 698 -7.57 19.50 13.84
C TRP A 698 -7.27 21.00 13.90
N GLY A 699 -6.49 21.50 12.94
CA GLY A 699 -6.29 22.94 12.72
C GLY A 699 -7.60 23.69 12.57
N LYS A 700 -8.46 23.29 11.63
CA LYS A 700 -9.76 23.94 11.40
C LYS A 700 -10.70 23.88 12.59
N LEU A 701 -10.76 22.74 13.27
CA LEU A 701 -11.67 22.54 14.38
C LEU A 701 -11.22 23.28 15.66
N PHE A 702 -9.92 23.61 15.80
CA PHE A 702 -9.35 24.06 17.09
C PHE A 702 -8.42 25.28 17.04
N VAL A 703 -8.01 25.78 15.87
CA VAL A 703 -7.04 26.90 15.74
C VAL A 703 -7.68 28.24 15.36
N GLU A 704 -8.93 28.28 14.87
CA GLU A 704 -9.58 29.54 14.44
C GLU A 704 -9.85 30.55 15.57
N ASP A 705 -9.73 30.18 16.86
CA ASP A 705 -9.90 31.12 17.99
C ASP A 705 -8.61 31.69 18.60
N ASN A 706 -7.42 31.26 18.15
CA ASN A 706 -6.13 31.73 18.71
C ASN A 706 -5.25 32.46 17.68
N ALA A 707 -5.86 33.14 16.72
CA ALA A 707 -5.19 34.00 15.73
C ALA A 707 -4.55 35.29 16.32
N GLY A 708 -4.32 35.32 17.64
CA GLY A 708 -3.74 36.45 18.35
C GLY A 708 -2.21 36.49 18.34
N GLU A 709 -1.52 35.61 19.09
CA GLU A 709 -0.16 35.98 19.52
C GLU A 709 0.91 34.87 19.68
N SER A 710 0.66 33.56 19.51
CA SER A 710 1.67 32.54 19.91
C SER A 710 2.32 31.68 18.82
N TRP A 711 1.92 31.80 17.55
CA TRP A 711 2.52 30.96 16.48
C TRP A 711 3.84 31.50 15.93
N ALA A 712 4.26 32.71 16.31
CA ALA A 712 5.36 33.44 15.68
C ALA A 712 6.73 33.38 16.39
N SER A 713 6.87 32.71 17.55
CA SER A 713 8.14 32.73 18.29
C SER A 713 8.61 31.34 18.71
N GLY A 714 9.51 30.75 17.92
CA GLY A 714 10.29 29.58 18.32
C GLY A 714 10.88 28.84 17.12
N TYR A 715 12.19 28.98 16.90
CA TYR A 715 13.00 28.34 15.85
C TYR A 715 12.93 28.93 14.43
N TYR A 716 13.45 30.15 14.26
CA TYR A 716 14.18 30.54 13.05
C TYR A 716 15.67 30.53 13.39
N GLY A 717 16.38 29.49 12.98
CA GLY A 717 17.80 29.33 13.34
C GLY A 717 18.50 28.22 12.60
N VAL A 718 18.38 28.15 11.27
CA VAL A 718 19.39 27.47 10.43
C VAL A 718 19.72 28.37 9.25
N GLN A 719 20.98 28.79 9.18
CA GLN A 719 21.54 29.67 8.15
C GLN A 719 21.48 28.98 6.77
N LEU A 720 20.82 29.63 5.81
CA LEU A 720 20.98 29.35 4.38
C LEU A 720 22.35 29.85 3.93
N LEU A 721 23.28 28.93 3.71
CA LEU A 721 24.52 29.20 2.97
C LEU A 721 24.20 29.37 1.49
N ALA A 722 24.53 30.54 0.94
CA ALA A 722 24.45 30.85 -0.48
C ALA A 722 25.56 30.13 -1.27
N VAL A 723 25.23 29.54 -2.43
CA VAL A 723 26.17 29.22 -3.52
C VAL A 723 25.46 29.45 -4.88
N PRO A 724 26.10 30.05 -5.90
CA PRO A 724 25.47 30.52 -7.13
C PRO A 724 25.58 29.52 -8.29
N SER A 725 24.50 29.33 -9.09
CA SER A 725 24.56 28.88 -10.50
C SER A 725 23.19 28.76 -11.21
N THR A 726 22.19 29.58 -10.85
CA THR A 726 20.85 29.56 -11.49
C THR A 726 20.71 30.40 -12.76
N ASP A 727 21.77 31.07 -13.23
CA ASP A 727 21.66 32.05 -14.32
C ASP A 727 21.55 31.45 -15.74
N TYR A 728 21.95 30.20 -15.98
CA TYR A 728 21.99 29.66 -17.35
C TYR A 728 20.64 29.18 -17.93
N VAL A 729 19.73 28.67 -17.09
CA VAL A 729 18.46 28.07 -17.57
C VAL A 729 17.38 29.14 -17.85
N LEU A 730 17.41 30.24 -17.10
CA LEU A 730 16.47 31.34 -17.25
C LEU A 730 16.79 32.19 -18.50
N ILE A 731 18.08 32.39 -18.80
CA ILE A 731 18.53 33.22 -19.95
C ILE A 731 18.21 32.55 -21.29
N ILE A 732 18.42 31.24 -21.44
CA ILE A 732 18.14 30.52 -22.71
C ILE A 732 16.63 30.51 -23.03
N THR A 733 15.77 30.41 -22.02
CA THR A 733 14.31 30.40 -22.22
C THR A 733 13.76 31.80 -22.55
N ILE A 734 14.39 32.86 -22.01
CA ILE A 734 14.02 34.25 -22.30
C ILE A 734 14.49 34.67 -23.71
N MET A 735 15.67 34.20 -24.16
CA MET A 735 16.22 34.53 -25.49
C MET A 735 15.45 33.92 -26.67
N GLN A 736 14.73 32.80 -26.47
CA GLN A 736 13.94 32.15 -27.54
C GLN A 736 12.55 32.77 -27.76
N LEU A 737 12.09 33.67 -26.88
CA LEU A 737 10.76 34.28 -26.97
C LEU A 737 10.68 35.41 -28.01
N GLU A 738 11.79 35.98 -28.49
CA GLU A 738 11.75 37.16 -29.39
C GLU A 738 11.01 36.93 -30.72
N LYS A 739 10.91 35.69 -31.20
CA LYS A 739 10.27 35.34 -32.49
C LYS A 739 8.81 34.88 -32.39
N ALA A 740 8.26 34.71 -31.19
CA ALA A 740 6.89 34.21 -31.00
C ALA A 740 5.81 35.32 -31.14
N SER A 741 4.55 34.91 -31.34
CA SER A 741 3.41 35.84 -31.39
C SER A 741 3.25 36.58 -30.04
N LEU A 742 2.66 37.77 -30.05
CA LEU A 742 2.49 38.59 -28.83
C LEU A 742 1.69 37.86 -27.73
N ARG A 743 0.73 37.02 -28.13
CA ARG A 743 -0.07 36.18 -27.23
C ARG A 743 0.79 35.06 -26.60
N ASP A 744 1.63 34.42 -27.40
CA ASP A 744 2.48 33.31 -26.93
C ASP A 744 3.65 33.81 -26.08
N LYS A 745 4.15 35.02 -26.37
CA LYS A 745 5.09 35.75 -25.51
C LYS A 745 4.47 36.03 -24.14
N PHE A 746 3.25 36.57 -24.11
CA PHE A 746 2.55 36.87 -22.86
C PHE A 746 2.30 35.61 -22.00
N ILE A 747 1.82 34.53 -22.62
CA ILE A 747 1.62 33.24 -21.96
C ILE A 747 2.96 32.65 -21.48
N GLY A 748 4.00 32.72 -22.32
CA GLY A 748 5.35 32.27 -21.97
C GLY A 748 5.95 33.00 -20.78
N TYR A 749 5.83 34.34 -20.73
CA TYR A 749 6.28 35.15 -19.59
C TYR A 749 5.49 34.86 -18.31
N MET A 750 4.17 34.66 -18.41
CA MET A 750 3.34 34.24 -17.28
C MET A 750 3.70 32.84 -16.77
N CYS A 751 4.01 31.91 -17.65
CA CYS A 751 4.47 30.58 -17.25
C CYS A 751 5.86 30.66 -16.60
N LEU A 752 6.80 31.42 -17.17
CA LEU A 752 8.15 31.61 -16.61
C LEU A 752 8.15 32.26 -15.22
N SER A 753 7.27 33.23 -14.97
CA SER A 753 7.14 33.84 -13.63
C SER A 753 6.52 32.90 -12.59
N LEU A 754 5.82 31.85 -13.03
CA LEU A 754 5.31 30.77 -12.18
C LEU A 754 6.30 29.60 -12.03
N LEU A 755 7.32 29.50 -12.90
CA LEU A 755 8.28 28.39 -12.89
C LEU A 755 9.12 28.35 -11.61
N LEU A 756 9.66 29.47 -11.14
CA LEU A 756 10.49 29.49 -9.93
C LEU A 756 9.68 29.20 -8.66
N PRO A 757 8.47 29.79 -8.44
CA PRO A 757 7.59 29.38 -7.35
C PRO A 757 7.18 27.91 -7.43
N TRP A 758 6.92 27.39 -8.63
CA TRP A 758 6.51 26.00 -8.84
C TRP A 758 7.68 25.02 -8.64
N LEU A 759 8.88 25.32 -9.11
CA LEU A 759 10.09 24.54 -8.85
C LEU A 759 10.39 24.50 -7.34
N SER A 760 10.32 25.65 -6.66
CA SER A 760 10.45 25.72 -5.20
C SER A 760 9.36 24.92 -4.47
N LEU A 761 8.12 24.97 -4.96
CA LEU A 761 7.00 24.20 -4.40
C LEU A 761 7.16 22.71 -4.64
N VAL A 762 7.61 22.27 -5.81
CA VAL A 762 7.81 20.84 -6.14
C VAL A 762 9.02 20.29 -5.40
N SER A 763 10.15 21.00 -5.37
CA SER A 763 11.30 20.63 -4.54
C SER A 763 10.91 20.58 -3.06
N ALA A 764 10.11 21.54 -2.56
CA ALA A 764 9.58 21.47 -1.21
C ALA A 764 8.66 20.25 -1.01
N VAL A 765 7.72 19.97 -1.93
CA VAL A 765 6.85 18.79 -1.86
C VAL A 765 7.66 17.48 -1.89
N TRP A 766 8.80 17.43 -2.57
CA TRP A 766 9.68 16.26 -2.64
C TRP A 766 10.45 16.04 -1.34
N VAL A 767 11.01 17.11 -0.79
CA VAL A 767 11.59 17.13 0.56
C VAL A 767 10.55 16.69 1.60
N LEU A 768 9.31 17.17 1.45
CA LEU A 768 8.18 16.84 2.33
C LEU A 768 7.64 15.41 2.10
N ARG A 769 7.88 14.79 0.94
CA ARG A 769 7.50 13.41 0.60
C ARG A 769 8.63 12.39 0.83
N GLY A 770 9.80 12.82 1.31
CA GLY A 770 10.95 11.94 1.56
C GLY A 770 11.63 11.41 0.29
N LEU A 771 11.42 12.06 -0.87
CA LEU A 771 11.98 11.65 -2.16
C LEU A 771 13.40 12.23 -2.43
N ASN A 772 14.09 12.67 -1.37
CA ASN A 772 15.45 13.26 -1.40
C ASN A 772 16.57 12.24 -1.72
N THR A 773 16.29 11.23 -2.53
CA THR A 773 17.27 10.20 -2.92
C THR A 773 18.13 10.63 -4.10
N TYR A 774 17.81 11.75 -4.77
CA TYR A 774 18.53 12.21 -5.95
C TYR A 774 19.40 13.44 -5.64
N PRO A 775 20.52 13.62 -6.36
CA PRO A 775 21.20 14.90 -6.40
C PRO A 775 20.22 15.99 -6.86
N PHE A 776 20.21 17.14 -6.19
CA PHE A 776 19.32 18.29 -6.47
C PHE A 776 19.19 18.65 -7.96
N LYS A 777 20.25 18.46 -8.74
CA LYS A 777 20.25 18.66 -10.20
C LYS A 777 19.24 17.77 -10.92
N VAL A 778 19.11 16.51 -10.51
CA VAL A 778 18.17 15.52 -11.06
C VAL A 778 16.74 15.85 -10.64
N GLU A 779 16.53 16.28 -9.39
CA GLU A 779 15.22 16.74 -8.90
C GLU A 779 14.72 17.96 -9.68
N LEU A 780 15.61 18.92 -9.93
CA LEU A 780 15.30 20.11 -10.73
C LEU A 780 14.94 19.75 -12.17
N LEU A 781 15.63 18.76 -12.76
CA LEU A 781 15.34 18.25 -14.10
C LEU A 781 13.98 17.54 -14.16
N LEU A 782 13.67 16.71 -13.15
CA LEU A 782 12.39 16.00 -13.05
C LEU A 782 11.22 16.97 -12.89
N ALA A 783 11.38 17.95 -12.00
CA ALA A 783 10.43 19.05 -11.83
C ALA A 783 10.25 19.82 -13.15
N TYR A 784 11.34 20.23 -13.79
CA TYR A 784 11.29 20.93 -15.07
C TYR A 784 10.58 20.11 -16.17
N GLY A 785 10.85 18.81 -16.27
CA GLY A 785 10.21 17.90 -17.21
C GLY A 785 8.69 17.81 -17.01
N ARG A 786 8.24 17.62 -15.76
CA ARG A 786 6.80 17.61 -15.42
C ARG A 786 6.15 18.97 -15.68
N TRP A 787 6.85 20.06 -15.38
CA TRP A 787 6.35 21.41 -15.64
C TRP A 787 6.10 21.66 -17.13
N ILE A 788 7.04 21.26 -17.98
CA ILE A 788 6.85 21.31 -19.44
C ILE A 788 5.60 20.51 -19.83
N GLY A 789 5.38 19.33 -19.24
CA GLY A 789 4.21 18.49 -19.51
C GLY A 789 2.86 19.20 -19.30
N ILE A 790 2.79 20.17 -18.37
CA ILE A 790 1.59 20.95 -18.05
C ILE A 790 1.32 22.06 -19.09
N LEU A 791 2.34 22.48 -19.86
CA LEU A 791 2.16 23.51 -20.89
C LEU A 791 1.19 23.03 -21.98
N PRO A 792 0.34 23.93 -22.52
CA PRO A 792 -0.56 23.60 -23.62
C PRO A 792 0.18 22.92 -24.77
N LEU A 793 -0.41 21.85 -25.32
CA LEU A 793 0.22 21.06 -26.39
C LEU A 793 0.62 21.91 -27.60
N SER A 794 -0.21 22.91 -27.96
CA SER A 794 0.09 23.86 -29.03
C SER A 794 1.38 24.66 -28.79
N PHE A 795 1.63 25.07 -27.55
CA PHE A 795 2.85 25.78 -27.16
C PHE A 795 4.07 24.86 -27.22
N ARG A 796 3.95 23.64 -26.68
CA ARG A 796 5.02 22.64 -26.72
C ARG A 796 5.41 22.29 -28.16
N ARG A 797 4.43 22.05 -29.03
CA ARG A 797 4.66 21.80 -30.46
C ARG A 797 5.29 23.01 -31.15
N ALA A 798 4.80 24.22 -30.91
CA ALA A 798 5.37 25.42 -31.51
C ALA A 798 6.83 25.65 -31.09
N ARG A 799 7.19 25.40 -29.83
CA ARG A 799 8.58 25.50 -29.36
C ARG A 799 9.52 24.56 -30.11
N GLU A 800 9.09 23.33 -30.36
CA GLU A 800 9.94 22.31 -30.98
C GLU A 800 9.96 22.41 -32.51
N GLN A 801 8.81 22.66 -33.14
CA GLN A 801 8.70 22.76 -34.61
C GLN A 801 9.30 24.05 -35.18
N ASN A 802 9.40 25.13 -34.38
CA ASN A 802 9.99 26.40 -34.84
C ASN A 802 11.52 26.47 -34.66
N LYS A 803 12.17 25.43 -34.13
CA LYS A 803 13.64 25.37 -34.03
C LYS A 803 14.24 25.04 -35.40
N ASP A 804 15.22 25.84 -35.81
CA ASP A 804 15.97 25.63 -37.04
C ASP A 804 17.10 24.60 -36.85
N TYR A 805 16.72 23.32 -36.67
CA TYR A 805 17.69 22.24 -36.47
C TYR A 805 18.67 22.08 -37.64
N VAL A 806 18.17 22.26 -38.87
CA VAL A 806 19.00 22.20 -40.07
C VAL A 806 20.04 23.32 -40.04
N GLY A 807 19.61 24.56 -39.73
CA GLY A 807 20.49 25.68 -39.52
C GLY A 807 21.52 25.42 -38.42
N MET A 808 21.13 24.88 -37.26
CA MET A 808 22.07 24.56 -36.18
C MET A 808 23.21 23.65 -36.65
N VAL A 809 22.89 22.58 -37.39
CA VAL A 809 23.91 21.67 -37.93
C VAL A 809 24.70 22.31 -39.07
N LYS A 810 24.05 23.05 -39.97
CA LYS A 810 24.73 23.74 -41.07
C LYS A 810 25.64 24.88 -40.58
N HIS A 811 25.43 25.44 -39.39
CA HIS A 811 26.34 26.43 -38.80
C HIS A 811 27.41 25.82 -37.89
N SER A 812 27.38 24.50 -37.65
CA SER A 812 28.40 23.80 -36.85
C SER A 812 29.81 24.04 -37.37
N LYS A 813 30.73 24.37 -36.45
CA LYS A 813 32.17 24.45 -36.70
C LYS A 813 32.77 23.05 -36.83
N ARG A 814 32.27 22.08 -36.05
CA ARG A 814 32.76 20.70 -36.02
C ARG A 814 32.59 20.02 -37.38
N PHE A 815 31.41 20.19 -37.99
CA PHE A 815 31.07 19.56 -39.26
C PHE A 815 31.26 20.48 -40.47
N ALA A 816 32.12 21.49 -40.37
CA ALA A 816 32.25 22.52 -41.39
C ALA A 816 32.62 21.97 -42.80
N LYS A 817 33.35 20.84 -42.85
CA LYS A 817 33.81 20.18 -44.09
C LYS A 817 32.83 19.14 -44.66
N SER A 818 31.78 18.78 -43.92
CA SER A 818 30.82 17.71 -44.28
C SER A 818 29.38 18.19 -44.31
N LYS A 819 29.12 19.50 -44.24
CA LYS A 819 27.78 20.10 -44.20
C LYS A 819 26.83 19.58 -45.28
N ASP A 820 27.32 19.31 -46.49
CA ASP A 820 26.51 18.86 -47.62
C ASP A 820 25.93 17.45 -47.45
N LEU A 821 26.42 16.67 -46.48
CA LEU A 821 25.97 15.32 -46.18
C LEU A 821 25.02 15.23 -44.98
N LEU A 822 24.70 16.38 -44.38
CA LEU A 822 23.93 16.44 -43.14
C LEU A 822 22.54 17.03 -43.35
N CYS A 823 21.57 16.44 -42.66
CA CYS A 823 20.16 16.84 -42.61
C CYS A 823 19.52 17.03 -44.00
N GLU A 824 19.71 16.07 -44.91
CA GLU A 824 19.03 16.05 -46.22
C GLU A 824 17.58 15.59 -46.03
N GLU A 825 16.62 16.46 -46.37
CA GLU A 825 15.20 16.14 -46.28
C GLU A 825 14.75 15.21 -47.41
N VAL A 826 13.96 14.21 -47.05
CA VAL A 826 13.28 13.31 -47.97
C VAL A 826 11.77 13.47 -47.76
N SER A 827 11.09 13.90 -48.82
CA SER A 827 9.64 14.04 -48.85
C SER A 827 9.07 13.08 -49.89
N ARG A 828 8.16 12.20 -49.47
CA ARG A 828 7.38 11.28 -50.30
C ARG A 828 5.89 11.45 -49.98
N GLU A 829 5.04 10.82 -50.78
CA GLU A 829 3.58 10.90 -50.59
C GLU A 829 3.14 10.26 -49.26
N ASP A 830 3.81 9.19 -48.86
CA ASP A 830 3.44 8.31 -47.75
C ASP A 830 4.31 8.48 -46.50
N PHE A 831 5.44 9.17 -46.55
CA PHE A 831 6.24 9.54 -45.39
C PHE A 831 7.15 10.74 -45.65
N ARG A 832 7.68 11.33 -44.56
CA ARG A 832 8.77 12.32 -44.60
C ARG A 832 9.88 11.91 -43.64
N GLY A 833 11.08 12.41 -43.85
CA GLY A 833 12.19 12.19 -42.94
C GLY A 833 13.46 12.90 -43.39
N TYR A 834 14.54 12.66 -42.65
CA TYR A 834 15.82 13.31 -42.88
C TYR A 834 16.94 12.30 -42.84
N TRP A 835 17.82 12.32 -43.84
CA TRP A 835 19.15 11.77 -43.69
C TRP A 835 19.96 12.71 -42.79
N VAL A 836 20.08 12.35 -41.51
CA VAL A 836 20.83 13.12 -40.51
C VAL A 836 22.30 13.18 -40.89
N THR A 837 22.86 12.04 -41.31
CA THR A 837 24.21 11.92 -41.84
C THR A 837 24.29 10.78 -42.84
N ARG A 838 25.16 10.94 -43.84
CA ARG A 838 25.55 9.90 -44.79
C ARG A 838 27.07 9.84 -44.93
N SER A 839 27.63 8.65 -44.82
CA SER A 839 29.05 8.40 -45.02
C SER A 839 29.40 8.44 -46.51
N LYS A 840 30.52 9.10 -46.82
CA LYS A 840 31.18 8.99 -48.14
C LYS A 840 31.87 7.64 -48.32
N ASP A 841 32.29 7.05 -47.21
CA ASP A 841 32.90 5.73 -47.19
C ASP A 841 31.80 4.67 -47.26
N ARG A 842 31.87 3.81 -48.28
CA ARG A 842 30.89 2.76 -48.55
C ARG A 842 31.30 1.37 -48.04
N THR A 843 32.38 1.30 -47.28
CA THR A 843 32.84 0.06 -46.62
C THR A 843 32.27 -0.04 -45.20
N ASN A 844 31.86 -1.24 -44.78
CA ASN A 844 31.36 -1.55 -43.44
C ASN A 844 30.28 -0.55 -42.89
N ILE A 845 29.25 -0.26 -43.69
CA ILE A 845 28.18 0.67 -43.28
C ILE A 845 27.11 -0.04 -42.45
N ILE A 846 26.78 0.55 -41.30
CA ILE A 846 25.56 0.33 -40.54
C ILE A 846 24.58 1.46 -40.86
N THR A 847 23.33 1.13 -41.18
CA THR A 847 22.28 2.12 -41.38
C THR A 847 21.33 2.11 -40.19
N ILE A 848 20.98 3.27 -39.65
CA ILE A 848 20.05 3.41 -38.54
C ILE A 848 18.78 4.08 -39.05
N LEU A 849 17.63 3.44 -38.85
CA LEU A 849 16.33 4.09 -38.93
C LEU A 849 15.95 4.58 -37.52
N TRP A 850 16.08 5.88 -37.30
CA TRP A 850 15.79 6.56 -36.04
C TRP A 850 14.33 7.03 -35.99
N ILE A 851 13.62 6.68 -34.91
CA ILE A 851 12.24 7.09 -34.64
C ILE A 851 12.17 7.76 -33.27
N HIS A 852 11.86 9.06 -33.25
CA HIS A 852 11.85 9.85 -32.03
C HIS A 852 10.65 9.53 -31.11
N GLY A 853 10.85 9.72 -29.80
CA GLY A 853 9.79 9.68 -28.78
C GLY A 853 8.87 10.91 -28.78
N GLY A 854 8.27 11.23 -27.62
CA GLY A 854 7.34 12.36 -27.50
C GLY A 854 5.86 11.98 -27.42
N GLY A 855 5.57 10.72 -27.08
CA GLY A 855 4.21 10.26 -26.79
C GLY A 855 3.26 10.34 -27.97
N TYR A 856 3.71 10.26 -29.22
CA TYR A 856 2.91 10.47 -30.44
C TYR A 856 2.25 11.86 -30.58
N VAL A 857 2.32 12.74 -29.58
CA VAL A 857 1.68 14.06 -29.60
C VAL A 857 2.66 15.20 -29.87
N GLN A 858 3.97 14.98 -29.73
CA GLN A 858 5.01 15.99 -29.95
C GLN A 858 6.33 15.34 -30.39
N GLY A 859 7.31 16.16 -30.76
CA GLY A 859 8.65 15.74 -31.14
C GLY A 859 9.02 16.17 -32.56
N HIS A 860 10.31 16.06 -32.88
CA HIS A 860 10.86 16.36 -34.19
C HIS A 860 11.98 15.34 -34.53
N PRO A 861 12.08 14.83 -35.77
CA PRO A 861 13.11 13.85 -36.16
C PRO A 861 14.55 14.33 -35.91
N LEU A 862 14.79 15.64 -36.01
CA LEU A 862 16.10 16.26 -35.79
C LEU A 862 16.33 16.78 -34.36
N ALA A 863 15.43 16.51 -33.40
CA ALA A 863 15.60 16.97 -32.02
C ALA A 863 16.90 16.44 -31.37
N ASN A 864 17.28 15.19 -31.70
CA ASN A 864 18.49 14.53 -31.20
C ASN A 864 19.63 14.51 -32.25
N VAL A 865 19.67 15.49 -33.15
CA VAL A 865 20.60 15.51 -34.28
C VAL A 865 22.08 15.49 -33.84
N ALA A 866 22.43 16.23 -32.78
CA ALA A 866 23.80 16.23 -32.26
C ALA A 866 24.22 14.85 -31.71
N GLN A 867 23.32 14.15 -31.02
CA GLN A 867 23.56 12.81 -30.49
C GLN A 867 23.75 11.81 -31.64
N CYS A 868 22.90 11.88 -32.67
CA CYS A 868 23.03 11.07 -33.88
C CYS A 868 24.39 11.29 -34.57
N LEU A 869 24.83 12.55 -34.69
CA LEU A 869 26.11 12.90 -35.29
C LEU A 869 27.29 12.40 -34.44
N ARG A 870 27.20 12.50 -33.11
CA ARG A 870 28.21 11.97 -32.20
C ARG A 870 28.29 10.45 -32.28
N ILE A 871 27.16 9.74 -32.36
CA ILE A 871 27.13 8.28 -32.56
C ILE A 871 27.92 7.92 -33.82
N ALA A 872 27.65 8.59 -34.94
CA ALA A 872 28.34 8.33 -36.20
C ALA A 872 29.84 8.64 -36.14
N GLU A 873 30.24 9.68 -35.39
CA GLU A 873 31.63 10.03 -35.17
C GLU A 873 32.37 8.99 -34.31
N VAL A 874 31.79 8.56 -33.17
CA VAL A 874 32.37 7.57 -32.26
C VAL A 874 32.51 6.22 -32.94
N ALA A 875 31.46 5.79 -33.65
CA ALA A 875 31.45 4.59 -34.48
C ALA A 875 32.66 4.56 -35.43
N ARG A 876 32.91 5.66 -36.14
CA ARG A 876 34.04 5.78 -37.05
C ARG A 876 35.39 5.81 -36.34
N GLN A 877 35.48 6.46 -35.18
CA GLN A 877 36.73 6.63 -34.43
C GLN A 877 37.19 5.37 -33.71
N HIS A 878 36.25 4.60 -33.15
CA HIS A 878 36.56 3.53 -32.19
C HIS A 878 36.17 2.14 -32.65
N HIS A 879 35.36 2.01 -33.71
CA HIS A 879 34.78 0.73 -34.12
C HIS A 879 34.95 0.42 -35.61
N ASP A 880 35.67 1.25 -36.38
CA ASP A 880 35.92 1.07 -37.82
C ASP A 880 34.64 0.78 -38.64
N CYS A 881 33.51 1.37 -38.20
CA CYS A 881 32.19 1.26 -38.80
C CYS A 881 31.73 2.64 -39.31
N ALA A 882 31.22 2.71 -40.53
CA ALA A 882 30.55 3.89 -41.04
C ALA A 882 29.05 3.84 -40.67
N VAL A 883 28.45 4.97 -40.27
CA VAL A 883 27.05 5.00 -39.85
C VAL A 883 26.26 6.02 -40.68
N ASP A 884 25.23 5.54 -41.37
CA ASP A 884 24.21 6.34 -42.05
C ASP A 884 22.96 6.39 -41.16
N ILE A 885 22.35 7.56 -40.96
CA ILE A 885 21.18 7.70 -40.06
C ILE A 885 20.04 8.38 -40.80
N PHE A 886 18.91 7.69 -40.92
CA PHE A 886 17.65 8.22 -41.42
C PHE A 886 16.68 8.43 -40.26
N ALA A 887 16.25 9.66 -40.03
CA ALA A 887 15.28 10.02 -38.99
C ALA A 887 13.88 10.18 -39.58
N LEU A 888 12.94 9.35 -39.15
CA LEU A 888 11.55 9.37 -39.61
C LEU A 888 10.78 10.54 -39.00
N GLN A 889 10.06 11.28 -39.84
CA GLN A 889 9.02 12.23 -39.43
C GLN A 889 7.65 11.58 -39.59
N TYR A 890 7.08 11.10 -38.48
CA TYR A 890 5.72 10.56 -38.45
C TYR A 890 4.71 11.62 -37.99
N ASP A 891 3.45 11.44 -38.37
CA ASP A 891 2.38 12.38 -38.04
C ASP A 891 1.93 12.22 -36.58
N LEU A 892 1.66 13.35 -35.93
CA LEU A 892 1.33 13.39 -34.51
C LEU A 892 -0.19 13.35 -34.28
N THR A 893 -0.62 12.75 -33.17
CA THR A 893 -2.01 12.75 -32.70
C THR A 893 -2.32 14.06 -31.95
N PRO A 894 -3.52 14.66 -32.03
CA PRO A 894 -4.78 14.12 -32.57
C PRO A 894 -4.98 14.21 -34.09
N GLU A 895 -4.10 14.87 -34.84
CA GLU A 895 -4.27 15.06 -36.29
C GLU A 895 -4.11 13.76 -37.09
N ALA A 896 -3.36 12.80 -36.54
CA ALA A 896 -3.24 11.44 -37.05
C ALA A 896 -3.49 10.41 -35.94
N VAL A 897 -4.21 9.35 -36.28
CA VAL A 897 -4.52 8.22 -35.41
C VAL A 897 -3.94 6.93 -36.00
N PHE A 898 -3.81 5.89 -35.17
CA PHE A 898 -3.42 4.57 -35.64
C PHE A 898 -4.39 4.05 -36.74
N PRO A 899 -3.87 3.39 -37.78
CA PRO A 899 -2.49 2.89 -37.95
C PRO A 899 -1.58 3.82 -38.79
N LYS A 900 -1.91 5.11 -38.97
CA LYS A 900 -1.20 6.00 -39.92
C LYS A 900 0.30 6.08 -39.67
N GLN A 901 0.72 6.25 -38.42
CA GLN A 901 2.14 6.32 -38.03
C GLN A 901 2.88 5.03 -38.34
N ILE A 902 2.22 3.89 -38.18
CA ILE A 902 2.78 2.56 -38.49
C ILE A 902 3.00 2.44 -39.99
N ASN A 903 2.02 2.88 -40.80
CA ASN A 903 2.15 2.89 -42.25
C ASN A 903 3.31 3.80 -42.72
N GLN A 904 3.48 4.97 -42.10
CA GLN A 904 4.61 5.87 -42.37
C GLN A 904 5.95 5.22 -42.01
N ALA A 905 6.02 4.48 -40.89
CA ALA A 905 7.22 3.75 -40.49
C ALA A 905 7.56 2.60 -41.46
N VAL A 906 6.55 1.86 -41.95
CA VAL A 906 6.73 0.81 -42.97
C VAL A 906 7.21 1.41 -44.29
N ALA A 907 6.64 2.55 -44.72
CA ALA A 907 7.05 3.24 -45.94
C ALA A 907 8.50 3.73 -45.86
N ALA A 908 8.88 4.37 -44.74
CA ALA A 908 10.25 4.80 -44.50
C ALA A 908 11.24 3.63 -44.45
N TYR A 909 10.88 2.51 -43.82
CA TYR A 909 11.69 1.30 -43.80
C TYR A 909 11.95 0.75 -45.20
N ARG A 910 10.91 0.66 -46.04
CA ARG A 910 11.04 0.23 -47.44
C ARG A 910 11.90 1.18 -48.27
N TYR A 911 11.75 2.48 -48.05
CA TYR A 911 12.60 3.47 -48.71
C TYR A 911 14.07 3.30 -48.33
N VAL A 912 14.39 3.19 -47.04
CA VAL A 912 15.77 2.98 -46.58
C VAL A 912 16.34 1.68 -47.15
N LEU A 913 15.55 0.60 -47.22
CA LEU A 913 15.97 -0.65 -47.87
C LEU A 913 16.15 -0.55 -49.39
N SER A 914 15.54 0.44 -50.05
CA SER A 914 15.71 0.64 -51.48
C SER A 914 17.03 1.32 -51.85
N GLU A 915 17.74 1.89 -50.87
CA GLU A 915 19.04 2.48 -51.08
C GLU A 915 20.09 1.39 -51.39
N PRO A 916 20.88 1.52 -52.49
CA PRO A 916 21.81 0.47 -52.91
C PRO A 916 22.87 0.05 -51.89
N SER A 917 23.18 0.92 -50.93
CA SER A 917 24.18 0.67 -49.88
C SER A 917 23.60 0.02 -48.61
N VAL A 918 22.29 -0.23 -48.55
CA VAL A 918 21.62 -0.72 -47.34
C VAL A 918 21.27 -2.21 -47.49
N SER A 919 21.74 -3.01 -46.54
CA SER A 919 21.35 -4.41 -46.38
C SER A 919 20.47 -4.56 -45.14
N PRO A 920 19.37 -5.35 -45.17
CA PRO A 920 18.56 -5.61 -43.98
C PRO A 920 19.40 -6.08 -42.77
N LYS A 921 20.45 -6.88 -43.01
CA LYS A 921 21.35 -7.39 -41.96
C LYS A 921 22.18 -6.31 -41.27
N HIS A 922 22.44 -5.18 -41.93
CA HIS A 922 23.20 -4.06 -41.37
C HIS A 922 22.29 -2.85 -41.05
N LEU A 923 20.97 -3.07 -41.07
CA LEU A 923 19.98 -2.07 -40.70
C LEU A 923 19.63 -2.23 -39.21
N VAL A 924 19.70 -1.13 -38.48
CA VAL A 924 19.35 -1.01 -37.07
C VAL A 924 18.08 -0.17 -36.96
N LEU A 925 17.04 -0.72 -36.33
CA LEU A 925 15.89 0.08 -35.91
C LEU A 925 16.18 0.66 -34.54
N MET A 926 16.10 1.98 -34.41
CA MET A 926 16.38 2.66 -33.16
C MET A 926 15.23 3.60 -32.81
N GLY A 927 14.71 3.51 -31.59
CA GLY A 927 13.64 4.40 -31.16
C GLY A 927 13.56 4.60 -29.66
N SER A 928 13.17 5.80 -29.25
CA SER A 928 12.98 6.17 -27.84
C SER A 928 11.51 6.28 -27.46
N SER A 929 11.13 5.83 -26.26
CA SER A 929 9.77 6.03 -25.72
C SER A 929 8.66 5.57 -26.70
N ALA A 930 7.76 6.47 -27.10
CA ALA A 930 6.76 6.24 -28.16
C ALA A 930 7.35 5.78 -29.51
N GLY A 931 8.54 6.26 -29.88
CA GLY A 931 9.26 5.79 -31.06
C GLY A 931 9.73 4.34 -30.91
N GLY A 932 10.10 3.92 -29.69
CA GLY A 932 10.37 2.51 -29.38
C GLY A 932 9.13 1.62 -29.52
N HIS A 933 7.96 2.10 -29.08
CA HIS A 933 6.69 1.44 -29.37
C HIS A 933 6.41 1.33 -30.89
N LEU A 934 6.70 2.39 -31.65
CA LEU A 934 6.51 2.40 -33.09
C LEU A 934 7.48 1.43 -33.80
N VAL A 935 8.71 1.27 -33.30
CA VAL A 935 9.66 0.25 -33.77
C VAL A 935 9.11 -1.16 -33.54
N LEU A 936 8.55 -1.46 -32.36
CA LEU A 936 7.93 -2.76 -32.09
C LEU A 936 6.71 -3.01 -33.00
N SER A 937 5.88 -1.99 -33.20
CA SER A 937 4.74 -2.04 -34.12
C SER A 937 5.19 -2.26 -35.57
N LEU A 938 6.28 -1.62 -35.99
CA LEU A 938 6.90 -1.82 -37.29
C LEU A 938 7.40 -3.26 -37.44
N LEU A 939 8.19 -3.78 -36.49
CA LEU A 939 8.70 -5.16 -36.51
C LEU A 939 7.56 -6.18 -36.64
N TYR A 940 6.48 -5.97 -35.89
CA TYR A 940 5.27 -6.77 -36.00
C TYR A 940 4.66 -6.74 -37.41
N GLN A 941 4.50 -5.54 -38.00
CA GLN A 941 3.98 -5.40 -39.36
C GLN A 941 4.90 -5.95 -40.44
N LEU A 942 6.23 -5.82 -40.29
CA LEU A 942 7.20 -6.41 -41.21
C LEU A 942 7.05 -7.94 -41.24
N SER A 943 6.81 -8.54 -40.08
CA SER A 943 6.63 -9.99 -39.92
C SER A 943 5.36 -10.48 -40.62
N ILE A 944 4.23 -9.79 -40.41
CA ILE A 944 2.97 -10.09 -41.10
C ILE A 944 3.10 -9.90 -42.62
N ALA A 945 3.76 -8.82 -43.05
CA ALA A 945 3.94 -8.50 -44.45
C ALA A 945 5.07 -9.30 -45.13
N CYS A 946 5.73 -10.21 -44.40
CA CYS A 946 6.89 -10.98 -44.84
C CYS A 946 8.00 -10.12 -45.47
N ILE A 947 8.21 -8.91 -44.93
CA ILE A 947 9.29 -8.01 -45.32
C ILE A 947 10.56 -8.42 -44.54
N ALA A 948 11.74 -8.33 -45.18
CA ALA A 948 13.00 -8.66 -44.53
C ALA A 948 13.17 -7.92 -43.20
N ARG A 949 13.54 -8.65 -42.14
CA ARG A 949 13.77 -8.09 -40.80
C ARG A 949 15.10 -7.33 -40.74
N PRO A 950 15.20 -6.28 -39.91
CA PRO A 950 16.48 -5.61 -39.64
C PRO A 950 17.46 -6.55 -38.93
N GLY A 951 18.74 -6.19 -38.93
CA GLY A 951 19.79 -6.94 -38.22
C GLY A 951 19.72 -6.75 -36.70
N LYS A 952 19.32 -5.55 -36.25
CA LYS A 952 19.27 -5.20 -34.82
C LYS A 952 18.12 -4.23 -34.50
N ALA A 953 17.63 -4.28 -33.27
CA ALA A 953 16.79 -3.24 -32.68
C ALA A 953 17.45 -2.67 -31.43
N VAL A 954 17.40 -1.34 -31.26
CA VAL A 954 17.92 -0.57 -30.13
C VAL A 954 16.75 0.25 -29.58
N LEU A 955 16.19 -0.19 -28.47
CA LEU A 955 14.99 0.40 -27.87
C LEU A 955 15.37 1.16 -26.60
N LEU A 956 15.18 2.48 -26.61
CA LEU A 956 15.49 3.33 -25.46
C LEU A 956 14.19 3.57 -24.70
N TYR A 957 14.10 3.00 -23.49
CA TYR A 957 12.95 3.10 -22.57
C TYR A 957 11.59 3.03 -23.31
N PRO A 958 11.35 1.95 -24.09
CA PRO A 958 10.21 1.89 -25.00
C PRO A 958 8.87 1.84 -24.25
N TRP A 959 7.86 2.56 -24.74
CA TRP A 959 6.51 2.52 -24.18
C TRP A 959 5.76 1.25 -24.62
N VAL A 960 6.14 0.08 -24.08
CA VAL A 960 5.69 -1.24 -24.58
C VAL A 960 4.24 -1.61 -24.26
N ASN A 961 3.61 -0.89 -23.32
CA ASN A 961 2.24 -1.13 -22.88
C ASN A 961 1.45 0.19 -22.83
N LEU A 962 0.62 0.43 -23.85
CA LEU A 962 -0.25 1.60 -23.97
C LEU A 962 -1.45 1.57 -23.00
N ASN A 963 -1.68 0.48 -22.26
CA ASN A 963 -2.65 0.50 -21.15
C ASN A 963 -2.12 1.22 -19.91
N ASN A 964 -0.81 1.49 -19.85
CA ASN A 964 -0.15 2.10 -18.69
C ASN A 964 -0.51 1.37 -17.38
N SER A 965 -0.54 0.04 -17.42
CA SER A 965 -1.02 -0.80 -16.33
C SER A 965 0.10 -1.52 -15.56
N GLY A 966 1.36 -1.33 -15.95
CA GLY A 966 2.49 -1.95 -15.26
C GLY A 966 2.68 -1.43 -13.83
N PRO A 967 3.19 -2.25 -12.89
CA PRO A 967 3.48 -1.84 -11.51
C PRO A 967 4.35 -0.57 -11.39
N SER A 968 5.34 -0.40 -12.27
CA SER A 968 6.20 0.80 -12.28
C SER A 968 5.43 2.09 -12.56
N VAL A 969 4.24 2.00 -13.17
CA VAL A 969 3.36 3.15 -13.36
C VAL A 969 2.91 3.76 -12.04
N VAL A 970 2.77 2.93 -11.00
CA VAL A 970 2.39 3.36 -9.66
C VAL A 970 3.63 3.62 -8.81
N THR A 971 4.59 2.69 -8.79
CA THR A 971 5.76 2.77 -7.89
C THR A 971 6.75 3.86 -8.28
N ASN A 972 6.84 4.21 -9.57
CA ASN A 972 7.73 5.25 -10.09
C ASN A 972 7.01 6.56 -10.45
N LYS A 973 5.71 6.70 -10.19
CA LYS A 973 4.90 7.89 -10.54
C LYS A 973 5.52 9.22 -10.10
N ASP A 974 6.17 9.22 -8.95
CA ASP A 974 6.79 10.41 -8.35
C ASP A 974 8.30 10.46 -8.58
N LYS A 975 8.89 9.47 -9.26
CA LYS A 975 10.31 9.40 -9.60
C LYS A 975 10.58 9.67 -11.09
N ASP A 976 9.54 9.72 -11.92
CA ASP A 976 9.63 9.89 -13.37
C ASP A 976 9.17 11.28 -13.87
N VAL A 977 9.49 11.66 -15.10
CA VAL A 977 8.94 12.87 -15.74
C VAL A 977 7.53 12.68 -16.31
N LEU A 978 7.12 11.44 -16.55
CA LEU A 978 5.85 11.06 -17.13
C LEU A 978 4.76 10.87 -16.05
N ASP A 979 3.51 11.07 -16.45
CA ASP A 979 2.33 10.90 -15.61
C ASP A 979 1.28 10.05 -16.34
N LYS A 980 0.71 9.08 -15.62
CA LYS A 980 -0.29 8.14 -16.16
C LYS A 980 -1.48 8.85 -16.78
N SER A 981 -2.02 9.88 -16.11
CA SER A 981 -3.22 10.57 -16.60
C SER A 981 -2.99 11.25 -17.95
N THR A 982 -1.77 11.74 -18.18
CA THR A 982 -1.34 12.34 -19.44
C THR A 982 -1.18 11.27 -20.52
N LEU A 983 -0.54 10.15 -20.18
CA LEU A 983 -0.37 9.02 -21.09
C LEU A 983 -1.70 8.41 -21.53
N ASP A 984 -2.67 8.24 -20.63
CA ASP A 984 -4.00 7.70 -20.95
C ASP A 984 -4.77 8.60 -21.93
N LYS A 985 -4.65 9.93 -21.77
CA LYS A 985 -5.23 10.90 -22.71
C LYS A 985 -4.59 10.81 -24.09
N ILE A 986 -3.26 10.68 -24.13
CA ILE A 986 -2.50 10.48 -25.36
C ILE A 986 -2.96 9.22 -26.08
N VAL A 987 -3.08 8.09 -25.37
CA VAL A 987 -3.51 6.82 -25.96
C VAL A 987 -4.94 6.91 -26.49
N SER A 988 -5.82 7.60 -25.78
CA SER A 988 -7.19 7.84 -26.23
C SER A 988 -7.25 8.66 -27.52
N GLN A 989 -6.37 9.65 -27.68
CA GLN A 989 -6.24 10.41 -28.93
C GLN A 989 -5.62 9.57 -30.05
N LEU A 990 -4.59 8.79 -29.73
CA LEU A 990 -3.83 7.98 -30.67
C LEU A 990 -4.68 6.88 -31.33
N LEU A 991 -5.47 6.17 -30.51
CA LEU A 991 -6.28 5.03 -30.98
C LEU A 991 -7.66 5.46 -31.47
N GLY A 992 -8.18 6.59 -30.99
CA GLY A 992 -9.55 7.01 -31.26
C GLY A 992 -10.61 6.06 -30.67
N PRO A 993 -11.91 6.35 -30.90
CA PRO A 993 -13.00 5.51 -30.42
C PRO A 993 -12.97 4.10 -31.04
N GLY A 994 -12.99 3.05 -30.21
CA GLY A 994 -12.96 1.65 -30.66
C GLY A 994 -11.57 1.11 -31.03
N GLY A 995 -10.55 1.97 -31.13
CA GLY A 995 -9.21 1.57 -31.54
C GLY A 995 -8.48 0.65 -30.55
N ARG A 996 -8.87 0.63 -29.27
CA ARG A 996 -8.31 -0.31 -28.28
C ARG A 996 -8.62 -1.78 -28.64
N ASP A 997 -9.80 -2.04 -29.18
CA ASP A 997 -10.18 -3.39 -29.60
C ASP A 997 -9.56 -3.73 -30.96
N GLU A 998 -9.64 -2.79 -31.93
CA GLU A 998 -9.11 -2.95 -33.29
C GLU A 998 -7.59 -3.20 -33.29
N PHE A 999 -6.85 -2.41 -32.50
CA PHE A 999 -5.39 -2.49 -32.40
C PHE A 999 -4.92 -3.18 -31.12
N SER A 1000 -5.76 -3.99 -30.46
CA SER A 1000 -5.42 -4.70 -29.21
C SER A 1000 -4.08 -5.45 -29.25
N HIS A 1001 -3.72 -5.96 -30.41
CA HIS A 1001 -2.46 -6.65 -30.71
C HIS A 1001 -1.19 -5.77 -30.71
N LEU A 1002 -1.37 -4.45 -30.73
CA LEU A 1002 -0.32 -3.42 -30.69
C LEU A 1002 -0.47 -2.51 -29.46
N VAL A 1003 -1.42 -2.79 -28.57
CA VAL A 1003 -1.67 -1.97 -27.37
C VAL A 1003 -0.78 -2.44 -26.22
N ASP A 1004 -0.54 -3.74 -26.09
CA ASP A 1004 0.18 -4.31 -24.96
C ASP A 1004 1.14 -5.41 -25.40
N PHE A 1005 2.40 -5.02 -25.63
CA PHE A 1005 3.47 -5.97 -25.92
C PHE A 1005 4.00 -6.69 -24.67
N ALA A 1006 3.59 -6.26 -23.47
CA ALA A 1006 3.92 -6.92 -22.20
C ALA A 1006 2.89 -8.01 -21.81
N ALA A 1007 1.93 -8.30 -22.69
CA ALA A 1007 1.02 -9.45 -22.57
C ALA A 1007 1.50 -10.63 -23.44
N PRO A 1008 1.14 -11.89 -23.08
CA PRO A 1008 1.41 -13.03 -23.95
C PRO A 1008 0.81 -12.83 -25.36
N LEU A 1009 1.60 -13.12 -26.40
CA LEU A 1009 1.22 -12.96 -27.82
C LEU A 1009 -0.02 -13.78 -28.24
N GLN A 1010 -0.49 -14.70 -27.40
CA GLN A 1010 -1.64 -15.59 -27.62
C GLN A 1010 -2.99 -14.88 -27.83
N ARG A 1011 -3.05 -13.55 -27.73
CA ARG A 1011 -4.26 -12.73 -28.00
C ARG A 1011 -4.47 -12.34 -29.47
N ILE A 1012 -3.66 -12.82 -30.42
CA ILE A 1012 -3.67 -12.31 -31.80
C ILE A 1012 -3.82 -13.42 -32.85
N LYS A 1013 -4.57 -13.13 -33.93
CA LYS A 1013 -5.00 -14.00 -35.06
C LYS A 1013 -3.91 -14.80 -35.81
N SER A 1014 -2.66 -14.83 -35.39
CA SER A 1014 -1.54 -15.35 -36.20
C SER A 1014 -0.57 -16.34 -35.55
N ASN A 1015 -0.72 -16.77 -34.29
CA ASN A 1015 0.19 -17.74 -33.62
C ASN A 1015 1.70 -17.41 -33.74
N MET A 1016 2.08 -16.14 -33.96
CA MET A 1016 3.48 -15.73 -34.10
C MET A 1016 4.16 -15.64 -32.74
N SER A 1017 5.44 -15.98 -32.69
CA SER A 1017 6.32 -15.87 -31.52
C SER A 1017 7.19 -14.60 -31.57
N TRP A 1018 7.71 -14.16 -30.42
CA TRP A 1018 8.63 -13.02 -30.39
C TRP A 1018 9.91 -13.26 -31.21
N ASN A 1019 10.36 -14.52 -31.32
CA ASN A 1019 11.56 -14.87 -32.11
C ASN A 1019 11.33 -14.71 -33.63
N GLU A 1020 10.08 -14.76 -34.08
CA GLU A 1020 9.71 -14.45 -35.47
C GLU A 1020 9.58 -12.94 -35.70
N ILE A 1021 9.20 -12.18 -34.67
CA ILE A 1021 8.96 -10.74 -34.76
C ILE A 1021 10.25 -9.93 -34.60
N LEU A 1022 11.03 -10.23 -33.56
CA LEU A 1022 12.23 -9.48 -33.20
C LEU A 1022 13.42 -9.85 -34.10
N PRO A 1023 14.36 -8.92 -34.32
CA PRO A 1023 15.61 -9.24 -35.00
C PRO A 1023 16.51 -10.15 -34.14
N ALA A 1024 17.57 -10.67 -34.76
CA ALA A 1024 18.51 -11.60 -34.10
C ALA A 1024 19.16 -11.01 -32.84
N THR A 1025 19.23 -9.68 -32.72
CA THR A 1025 19.68 -9.01 -31.51
C THR A 1025 18.79 -7.81 -31.23
N THR A 1026 18.20 -7.76 -30.04
CA THR A 1026 17.49 -6.59 -29.54
C THR A 1026 18.19 -6.11 -28.27
N TRP A 1027 18.55 -4.84 -28.21
CA TRP A 1027 19.05 -4.21 -26.99
C TRP A 1027 18.02 -3.21 -26.49
N ILE A 1028 17.74 -3.27 -25.20
CA ILE A 1028 16.79 -2.40 -24.52
C ILE A 1028 17.49 -1.79 -23.31
N THR A 1029 17.36 -0.48 -23.13
CA THR A 1029 17.79 0.17 -21.89
C THR A 1029 16.64 0.94 -21.27
N VAL A 1030 16.56 0.94 -19.94
CA VAL A 1030 15.50 1.63 -19.19
C VAL A 1030 16.05 2.10 -17.85
N GLY A 1031 15.52 3.21 -17.34
CA GLY A 1031 15.84 3.65 -15.99
C GLY A 1031 15.12 2.84 -14.91
N GLY A 1032 15.74 2.65 -13.75
CA GLY A 1032 15.13 2.00 -12.59
C GLY A 1032 13.94 2.78 -12.04
N ASN A 1033 13.92 4.10 -12.27
CA ASN A 1033 12.81 4.99 -11.95
C ASN A 1033 11.90 5.27 -13.15
N ASP A 1034 12.12 4.60 -14.27
CA ASP A 1034 11.27 4.76 -15.44
C ASP A 1034 9.87 4.20 -15.15
N ILE A 1035 8.85 4.95 -15.53
CA ILE A 1035 7.45 4.54 -15.36
C ILE A 1035 7.11 3.27 -16.17
N PHE A 1036 7.86 2.95 -17.23
CA PHE A 1036 7.67 1.76 -18.06
C PHE A 1036 8.55 0.57 -17.67
N GLN A 1037 9.39 0.70 -16.64
CA GLN A 1037 10.40 -0.30 -16.28
C GLN A 1037 9.82 -1.70 -16.10
N SER A 1038 8.71 -1.86 -15.38
CA SER A 1038 8.14 -3.18 -15.09
C SER A 1038 7.54 -3.83 -16.33
N ASP A 1039 6.88 -3.03 -17.19
CA ASP A 1039 6.31 -3.53 -18.45
C ASP A 1039 7.43 -3.94 -19.42
N ILE A 1040 8.54 -3.18 -19.48
CA ILE A 1040 9.72 -3.51 -20.29
C ILE A 1040 10.38 -4.80 -19.79
N ALA A 1041 10.53 -4.97 -18.47
CA ALA A 1041 11.06 -6.19 -17.87
C ALA A 1041 10.18 -7.39 -18.22
N LYS A 1042 8.85 -7.24 -18.12
CA LYS A 1042 7.88 -8.28 -18.49
C LYS A 1042 7.93 -8.64 -19.97
N PHE A 1043 7.92 -7.65 -20.86
CA PHE A 1043 8.08 -7.86 -22.31
C PHE A 1043 9.38 -8.61 -22.62
N THR A 1044 10.50 -8.21 -21.99
CA THR A 1044 11.80 -8.87 -22.17
C THR A 1044 11.75 -10.34 -21.75
N SER A 1045 11.14 -10.64 -20.60
CA SER A 1045 10.98 -12.02 -20.13
C SER A 1045 10.15 -12.86 -21.09
N LEU A 1046 9.04 -12.32 -21.61
CA LEU A 1046 8.21 -12.99 -22.61
C LEU A 1046 8.98 -13.24 -23.92
N ALA A 1047 9.70 -12.24 -24.41
CA ALA A 1047 10.47 -12.36 -25.64
C ALA A 1047 11.61 -13.39 -25.53
N ARG A 1048 12.29 -13.43 -24.37
CA ARG A 1048 13.33 -14.43 -24.07
C ARG A 1048 12.76 -15.84 -23.93
N ALA A 1049 11.60 -15.99 -23.30
CA ALA A 1049 10.91 -17.27 -23.18
C ALA A 1049 10.53 -17.84 -24.56
N ASP A 1050 10.17 -16.97 -25.51
CA ASP A 1050 9.90 -17.32 -26.91
C ASP A 1050 11.17 -17.55 -27.77
N GLY A 1051 12.36 -17.50 -27.17
CA GLY A 1051 13.64 -17.78 -27.83
C GLY A 1051 14.33 -16.57 -28.48
N SER A 1052 13.86 -15.34 -28.25
CA SER A 1052 14.49 -14.13 -28.78
C SER A 1052 15.71 -13.73 -27.96
N PHE A 1053 16.78 -13.27 -28.61
CA PHE A 1053 17.92 -12.68 -27.91
C PHE A 1053 17.67 -11.20 -27.62
N VAL A 1054 17.28 -10.91 -26.37
CA VAL A 1054 17.05 -9.56 -25.86
C VAL A 1054 18.03 -9.26 -24.74
N GLU A 1055 18.91 -8.28 -24.92
CA GLU A 1055 19.74 -7.71 -23.87
C GLU A 1055 18.98 -6.55 -23.21
N LEU A 1056 18.87 -6.56 -21.88
CA LEU A 1056 18.14 -5.55 -21.12
C LEU A 1056 19.06 -4.93 -20.07
N ASP A 1057 19.29 -3.63 -20.20
CA ASP A 1057 20.06 -2.82 -19.26
C ASP A 1057 19.12 -1.92 -18.44
N ILE A 1058 18.92 -2.27 -17.17
CA ILE A 1058 18.19 -1.42 -16.21
C ILE A 1058 19.21 -0.58 -15.46
N VAL A 1059 19.22 0.73 -15.68
CA VAL A 1059 20.13 1.65 -15.02
C VAL A 1059 19.50 2.12 -13.72
N PRO A 1060 20.10 1.87 -12.55
CA PRO A 1060 19.52 2.28 -11.27
C PRO A 1060 19.29 3.79 -11.18
N ASP A 1061 18.26 4.20 -10.46
CA ASP A 1061 18.07 5.57 -10.00
C ASP A 1061 17.96 6.68 -11.07
N VAL A 1062 17.67 6.32 -12.32
CA VAL A 1062 17.46 7.30 -13.41
C VAL A 1062 16.04 7.21 -13.99
N PRO A 1063 15.44 8.35 -14.41
CA PRO A 1063 14.06 8.42 -14.89
C PRO A 1063 13.93 8.16 -16.40
N HIS A 1064 12.71 8.17 -16.91
CA HIS A 1064 12.43 8.13 -18.34
C HIS A 1064 13.15 9.24 -19.10
N GLY A 1065 13.80 8.88 -20.21
CA GLY A 1065 14.57 9.85 -21.01
C GLY A 1065 16.00 10.12 -20.54
N TRP A 1066 16.49 9.45 -19.48
CA TRP A 1066 17.78 9.76 -18.85
C TRP A 1066 18.96 9.83 -19.84
N LEU A 1067 19.00 8.92 -20.82
CA LEU A 1067 20.10 8.85 -21.80
C LEU A 1067 20.10 10.04 -22.76
N GLU A 1068 18.93 10.55 -23.14
CA GLU A 1068 18.82 11.79 -23.93
C GLU A 1068 19.18 13.02 -23.09
N TYR A 1069 18.77 13.07 -21.81
CA TYR A 1069 19.11 14.18 -20.90
C TYR A 1069 20.61 14.29 -20.60
N GLN A 1070 21.34 13.16 -20.64
CA GLN A 1070 22.78 13.14 -20.41
C GLN A 1070 23.55 13.93 -21.48
N ASP A 1071 23.06 13.93 -22.72
CA ASP A 1071 23.76 14.51 -23.88
C ASP A 1071 23.20 15.88 -24.31
N ILE A 1072 21.93 16.17 -24.00
CA ILE A 1072 21.25 17.38 -24.51
C ILE A 1072 21.93 18.68 -24.09
N GLY A 1073 22.49 18.71 -22.87
CA GLY A 1073 23.18 19.90 -22.32
C GLY A 1073 24.53 20.22 -23.00
N GLU A 1074 25.10 19.27 -23.73
CA GLU A 1074 26.41 19.40 -24.37
C GLU A 1074 26.31 19.52 -25.90
N SER A 1075 25.10 19.39 -26.45
CA SER A 1075 24.85 19.33 -27.89
C SER A 1075 25.33 20.59 -28.64
N GLU A 1076 25.04 21.79 -28.14
CA GLU A 1076 25.49 23.04 -28.78
C GLU A 1076 27.01 23.20 -28.69
N ARG A 1077 27.59 22.88 -27.52
CA ARG A 1077 29.04 22.91 -27.30
C ARG A 1077 29.75 21.97 -28.26
N TYR A 1078 29.26 20.73 -28.37
CA TYR A 1078 29.77 19.73 -29.30
C TYR A 1078 29.78 20.24 -30.74
N LEU A 1079 28.65 20.79 -31.21
CA LEU A 1079 28.54 21.33 -32.57
C LEU A 1079 29.44 22.56 -32.81
N ASP A 1080 29.77 23.33 -31.78
CA ASP A 1080 30.63 24.52 -31.88
C ASP A 1080 32.14 24.24 -31.73
N THR A 1081 32.54 23.03 -31.35
CA THR A 1081 33.98 22.64 -31.31
C THR A 1081 34.60 22.61 -32.70
N ALA A 1082 35.93 22.74 -32.79
CA ALA A 1082 36.63 22.50 -34.07
C ALA A 1082 36.74 20.99 -34.36
N ALA A 1083 36.76 20.59 -35.64
CA ALA A 1083 36.87 19.18 -36.02
C ALA A 1083 38.13 18.45 -35.47
N SER A 1084 39.20 19.21 -35.15
CA SER A 1084 40.44 18.70 -34.58
C SER A 1084 40.46 18.67 -33.05
N GLU A 1085 39.44 19.22 -32.40
CA GLU A 1085 39.33 19.31 -30.95
C GLU A 1085 38.84 17.98 -30.37
N ASP A 1086 39.46 17.56 -29.27
CA ASP A 1086 39.09 16.36 -28.53
C ASP A 1086 37.77 16.56 -27.80
N VAL A 1087 36.85 15.63 -28.02
CA VAL A 1087 35.49 15.62 -27.47
C VAL A 1087 35.16 14.30 -26.79
N SER A 1088 36.17 13.49 -26.44
CA SER A 1088 35.97 12.22 -25.72
C SER A 1088 35.33 12.38 -24.34
N SER A 1089 35.20 13.60 -23.84
CA SER A 1089 34.52 13.94 -22.58
C SER A 1089 33.11 14.49 -22.79
N LEU A 1090 32.64 14.64 -24.03
CA LEU A 1090 31.32 15.18 -24.38
C LEU A 1090 30.40 14.08 -24.90
N MET A 1091 29.14 14.17 -24.48
CA MET A 1091 28.02 13.33 -24.91
C MET A 1091 28.29 11.82 -24.69
N PRO A 1092 28.52 11.38 -23.44
CA PRO A 1092 28.82 9.98 -23.12
C PRO A 1092 27.65 9.02 -23.43
N GLY A 1093 26.40 9.52 -23.52
CA GLY A 1093 25.27 8.69 -23.93
C GLY A 1093 25.40 8.23 -25.39
N ALA A 1094 25.82 9.13 -26.28
CA ALA A 1094 26.13 8.83 -27.68
C ALA A 1094 27.26 7.82 -27.82
N GLU A 1095 28.26 7.86 -26.92
CA GLU A 1095 29.35 6.87 -26.91
C GLU A 1095 28.85 5.47 -26.56
N LEU A 1096 28.02 5.34 -25.53
CA LEU A 1096 27.38 4.08 -25.17
C LEU A 1096 26.52 3.55 -26.32
N LEU A 1097 25.73 4.42 -26.96
CA LEU A 1097 24.89 4.06 -28.09
C LEU A 1097 25.72 3.58 -29.28
N ALA A 1098 26.79 4.29 -29.64
CA ALA A 1098 27.70 3.87 -30.71
C ALA A 1098 28.33 2.52 -30.44
N LYS A 1099 28.78 2.28 -29.21
CA LYS A 1099 29.30 0.98 -28.78
C LYS A 1099 28.26 -0.12 -28.96
N LYS A 1100 27.04 0.07 -28.42
CA LYS A 1100 25.96 -0.91 -28.54
C LYS A 1100 25.51 -1.11 -29.99
N ILE A 1101 25.57 -0.09 -30.84
CA ILE A 1101 25.25 -0.21 -32.26
C ILE A 1101 26.32 -1.01 -33.01
N CYS A 1102 27.62 -0.70 -32.82
CA CYS A 1102 28.72 -1.33 -33.55
C CYS A 1102 29.26 -2.62 -32.91
N GLU A 1103 28.78 -3.06 -31.73
CA GLU A 1103 29.12 -4.36 -31.13
C GLU A 1103 28.73 -5.60 -31.99
N VAL A 1104 28.05 -5.40 -33.12
CA VAL A 1104 27.75 -6.48 -34.07
C VAL A 1104 28.82 -6.55 -35.15
N THR A 1105 29.83 -7.41 -34.93
CA THR A 1105 30.36 -8.36 -35.92
C THR A 1105 31.21 -9.41 -35.21
N ALA A 1106 30.57 -10.54 -34.87
CA ALA A 1106 31.16 -11.87 -34.88
C ALA A 1106 30.09 -12.85 -35.36
#